data_AF-A0AAD7QXQ5-F1
#
_entry.id   AF-A0AAD7QXQ5-F1
#
_cell.length_a   1.000
_cell.length_b   1.000
_cell.length_c   1.000
_cell.angle_alpha   90.00
_cell.angle_beta   90.00
_cell.angle_gamma   90.00
#
_symmetry.space_group_name_H-M   'P 1'
#
loop_
_entity.id
_entity.type
_entity.pdbx_description
1 polymer ?
#
loop_
_entity_poly.entity_id
_entity_poly.type
_entity_poly.pdbx_seq_one_letter_code
_entity_poly.pdbx_strand_id
1 'polypeptide(L)'
;MAPLLDAEEVVPDATEGQITLESKLDRLRLHKTSKLPHQKRLSVILEAVEETLNEQTTELCASAYVVAFLSLLSQAFSASELNNQELAAAAIYLLDVVLPHTSNLLLISKFTSILSYLTPLLSHSEASPALVRSAIGCLETILIAQGSSSWLASVSENGPTKALSRLLELSLDDRPKVRKCAQEAITNVLSHPPPGPARVHPALNMCSDLALNLVKQQYSEFTGNSHLHRKQHKSTSRTAASEKKIIFSLQLTRAIARNDLGWPTSKIESLCETLFSISRSPDEFLIMAALDVFQSLFTSMVGESEDQEKIDSSTFAKIVDSIMNLRPAATDQQLAPTWLAIVAQCFAAYSAIDEAKAFARLPILFETISEYLESGLPQTVATSASQCLIALVTTCIPHEILVEGQLTNSTKRILSDISNSALSLLSVKYQAAWKEVFGILVALFDALDFVADPYLVQAVVVIGELRTGEEFEGRAEADDLLSAAIRALGPKKMLEILPLNLENPGPTRPGRAFLLPLLRDSIRNAKLGHFIDYMIPLSDHLSQKVAELNEKEKAVEIKIYSTLVDQIWSLFPRYCDLPTDLRESFNQKYAELIANVLYQKVELRQVCCKSLRIMVESNKMYAEGDIDGLNPFLEAKISKEDAKKNLEYLSAMASKFLAVLFNVFNQTVTEHRQYILDTINAFLSITPSKDISTTFRKVVALLTPALEESAEKKSTPSRKLTIPPVSHTMMDLIVAMVEYLPPALYSHLSTIFVTTIQSADAQVQKRGYRILSKLAQSEEGSAYLIENMDNLENAMISSAEKVTAPARGTRLTALIDIVRTLPSSDLHFITLILPEAVVGTKEVNEKSREAAYQLLVEMGDKMAGGGSVSIAKVPNMDVNAADVDASINEYFTMVSAGLAGTTPHMISATITALSRLLYQYKNILEGKVVSEIVATIDLFLTSKNREIVKAALGFVKVMVTSLPKEHVEPRLETLVPNLLEWAHEHHARFKLKVKHLIERLVRRFGVEMIERVFPEDDKKLLTNIRKSKERARRRKEADETEGGDDEEHQPSSKKKYLSEFEEAIYGSSSDDDDEDVDSENADSMSKKKQNHGGHSRAQKRETYIIGSKDEDPVDFLDQKALARMSSTKPTPATMKSRQNKIKMTESGKMLVDDEETGKRAIDPDSEILEQLAAQAAEANPINAYLDAVQSGPVRGQRNKLKFKNKRRRDDFEEEMRDIRKPTRRAKF
;
A
#
# COMPACT_ATOMS: atom_id res chain seq x y z
N MET A 1 41.63 10.62 -38.54
CA MET A 1 41.30 11.40 -37.31
C MET A 1 40.17 12.33 -37.67
N ALA A 2 38.93 12.17 -37.21
CA ALA A 2 38.35 11.30 -36.18
C ALA A 2 36.97 10.77 -36.65
N PRO A 3 36.51 9.60 -36.15
CA PRO A 3 35.33 8.90 -36.66
C PRO A 3 34.07 9.09 -35.78
N LEU A 4 32.97 8.57 -36.32
CA LEU A 4 31.62 8.40 -35.76
C LEU A 4 31.60 7.93 -34.29
N LEU A 5 30.68 8.49 -33.50
CA LEU A 5 30.25 7.95 -32.20
C LEU A 5 28.75 7.65 -32.26
N ASP A 6 28.43 6.41 -31.91
CA ASP A 6 27.12 5.78 -31.86
C ASP A 6 26.18 6.51 -30.88
N ALA A 7 24.95 6.75 -31.34
CA ALA A 7 23.85 7.08 -30.45
C ALA A 7 23.26 5.77 -29.93
N GLU A 8 23.56 5.43 -28.68
CA GLU A 8 22.91 4.35 -27.94
C GLU A 8 21.40 4.62 -27.85
N GLU A 9 20.60 3.65 -28.29
CA GLU A 9 19.16 3.57 -28.02
C GLU A 9 18.95 3.49 -26.51
N VAL A 10 18.53 4.60 -25.91
CA VAL A 10 18.02 4.63 -24.55
C VAL A 10 16.69 3.87 -24.53
N VAL A 11 16.72 2.64 -24.02
CA VAL A 11 15.52 1.86 -23.68
C VAL A 11 14.85 2.54 -22.48
N PRO A 12 13.60 3.02 -22.59
CA PRO A 12 12.91 3.59 -21.45
C PRO A 12 12.54 2.49 -20.44
N ASP A 13 12.87 2.75 -19.18
CA ASP A 13 12.55 1.91 -18.01
C ASP A 13 11.04 1.60 -17.95
N ALA A 14 10.72 0.30 -17.88
CA ALA A 14 9.36 -0.20 -17.88
C ALA A 14 8.70 -0.03 -16.50
N THR A 15 7.74 0.89 -16.43
CA THR A 15 6.79 1.03 -15.30
C THR A 15 5.93 -0.23 -15.12
N GLU A 16 5.69 -0.59 -13.86
CA GLU A 16 4.87 -1.72 -13.39
C GLU A 16 3.53 -1.84 -14.13
N GLY A 17 3.31 -2.96 -14.84
CA GLY A 17 1.97 -3.36 -15.33
C GLY A 17 1.87 -3.96 -16.74
N GLN A 18 2.94 -4.00 -17.55
CA GLN A 18 2.85 -4.60 -18.89
C GLN A 18 3.04 -6.12 -18.85
N ILE A 19 1.96 -6.87 -19.06
CA ILE A 19 2.00 -8.31 -19.35
C ILE A 19 2.83 -8.49 -20.63
N THR A 20 3.99 -9.14 -20.54
CA THR A 20 4.86 -9.42 -21.69
C THR A 20 4.13 -10.26 -22.74
N LEU A 21 4.47 -10.09 -24.03
CA LEU A 21 3.90 -10.88 -25.14
C LEU A 21 3.95 -12.39 -24.82
N GLU A 22 5.08 -12.85 -24.28
CA GLU A 22 5.29 -14.25 -23.89
C GLU A 22 4.30 -14.72 -22.83
N SER A 23 3.97 -13.88 -21.84
CA SER A 23 2.96 -14.22 -20.83
C SER A 23 1.55 -14.35 -21.43
N LYS A 24 1.21 -13.56 -22.45
CA LYS A 24 -0.07 -13.70 -23.18
C LYS A 24 -0.10 -14.97 -24.03
N LEU A 25 0.99 -15.29 -24.73
CA LEU A 25 1.11 -16.50 -25.54
C LEU A 25 1.12 -17.76 -24.67
N ASP A 26 1.79 -17.75 -23.53
CA ASP A 26 1.78 -18.86 -22.55
C ASP A 26 0.37 -19.20 -22.06
N ARG A 27 -0.46 -18.18 -21.77
CA ARG A 27 -1.87 -18.40 -21.41
C ARG A 27 -2.64 -19.09 -22.53
N LEU A 28 -2.34 -18.75 -23.79
CA LEU A 28 -2.97 -19.38 -24.95
C LEU A 28 -2.48 -20.83 -25.15
N ARG A 29 -1.20 -21.13 -24.88
CA ARG A 29 -0.65 -22.50 -24.92
C ARG A 29 -1.32 -23.44 -23.90
N LEU A 30 -1.75 -22.92 -22.75
CA LEU A 30 -2.47 -23.71 -21.73
C LEU A 30 -3.85 -24.20 -22.21
N HIS A 31 -4.44 -23.55 -23.23
CA HIS A 31 -5.76 -23.94 -23.76
C HIS A 31 -5.74 -25.20 -24.64
N LYS A 32 -4.57 -25.83 -24.87
CA LYS A 32 -4.43 -27.11 -25.59
C LYS A 32 -5.34 -28.23 -25.04
N THR A 33 -5.61 -28.21 -23.74
CA THR A 33 -6.45 -29.19 -23.03
C THR A 33 -7.88 -28.70 -22.77
N SER A 34 -8.24 -27.48 -23.23
CA SER A 34 -9.56 -26.90 -23.00
C SER A 34 -10.68 -27.75 -23.64
N LYS A 35 -11.78 -27.92 -22.91
CA LYS A 35 -13.01 -28.55 -23.38
C LYS A 35 -13.76 -27.67 -24.41
N LEU A 36 -13.42 -26.38 -24.51
CA LEU A 36 -14.02 -25.44 -25.44
C LEU A 36 -13.29 -25.48 -26.81
N PRO A 37 -13.99 -25.84 -27.91
CA PRO A 37 -13.36 -26.03 -29.22
C PRO A 37 -12.62 -24.80 -29.76
N HIS A 38 -13.15 -23.60 -29.51
CA HIS A 38 -12.57 -22.34 -29.98
C HIS A 38 -11.24 -22.00 -29.27
N GLN A 39 -11.13 -22.26 -27.96
CA GLN A 39 -9.89 -22.04 -27.20
C GLN A 39 -8.82 -23.07 -27.57
N LYS A 40 -9.21 -24.33 -27.72
CA LYS A 40 -8.32 -25.40 -28.15
C LYS A 40 -7.73 -25.12 -29.55
N ARG A 41 -8.56 -24.62 -30.48
CA ARG A 41 -8.14 -24.28 -31.83
C ARG A 41 -7.09 -23.15 -31.86
N LEU A 42 -7.21 -22.13 -31.01
CA LEU A 42 -6.20 -21.06 -30.89
C LEU A 42 -4.83 -21.62 -30.52
N SER A 43 -4.78 -22.51 -29.52
CA SER A 43 -3.54 -23.16 -29.09
C SER A 43 -2.94 -24.06 -30.18
N VAL A 44 -3.77 -24.80 -30.92
CA VAL A 44 -3.32 -25.70 -32.00
C VAL A 44 -2.73 -24.91 -33.16
N ILE A 45 -3.36 -23.80 -33.55
CA ILE A 45 -2.86 -22.94 -34.64
C ILE A 45 -1.57 -22.22 -34.23
N LEU A 46 -1.48 -21.75 -32.98
CA LEU A 46 -0.25 -21.16 -32.46
C LEU A 46 0.91 -22.17 -32.47
N GLU A 47 0.69 -23.40 -32.01
CA GLU A 47 1.71 -24.46 -31.99
C GLU A 47 2.15 -24.85 -33.41
N ALA A 48 1.21 -24.96 -34.36
CA ALA A 48 1.54 -25.24 -35.77
C ALA A 48 2.37 -24.12 -36.43
N VAL A 49 2.08 -22.86 -36.09
CA VAL A 49 2.86 -21.71 -36.57
C VAL A 49 4.26 -21.69 -35.94
N GLU A 50 4.39 -21.96 -34.65
CA GLU A 50 5.68 -22.06 -33.95
C GLU A 50 6.54 -23.22 -34.48
N GLU A 51 5.94 -24.38 -34.76
CA GLU A 51 6.61 -25.51 -35.40
C GLU A 51 7.15 -25.13 -36.78
N THR A 52 6.33 -24.44 -37.59
CA THR A 52 6.75 -23.95 -38.93
C THR A 52 7.89 -22.93 -38.83
N LEU A 53 7.85 -22.01 -37.87
CA LEU A 53 8.90 -21.00 -37.67
C LEU A 53 10.22 -21.63 -37.18
N ASN A 54 10.12 -22.63 -36.31
CA ASN A 54 11.27 -23.42 -35.84
C ASN A 54 11.89 -24.26 -36.98
N GLU A 55 11.07 -24.86 -37.84
CA GLU A 55 11.54 -25.58 -39.06
C GLU A 55 12.26 -24.64 -40.03
N GLN A 56 11.83 -23.38 -40.13
CA GLN A 56 12.46 -22.34 -40.94
C GLN A 56 13.67 -21.68 -40.25
N THR A 57 14.09 -22.15 -39.07
CA THR A 57 15.19 -21.56 -38.27
C THR A 57 15.02 -20.06 -38.02
N THR A 58 13.77 -19.57 -37.92
CA THR A 58 13.46 -18.16 -37.68
C THR A 58 13.23 -17.95 -36.18
N GLU A 59 13.84 -16.91 -35.60
CA GLU A 59 13.62 -16.57 -34.20
C GLU A 59 12.15 -16.20 -33.94
N LEU A 60 11.59 -16.72 -32.84
CA LEU A 60 10.20 -16.47 -32.41
C LEU A 60 10.03 -15.04 -31.89
N CYS A 61 10.00 -14.07 -32.79
CA CYS A 61 9.75 -12.66 -32.51
C CYS A 61 8.37 -12.21 -33.02
N ALA A 62 7.83 -11.12 -32.48
CA ALA A 62 6.51 -10.58 -32.86
C ALA A 62 6.37 -10.39 -34.39
N SER A 63 7.43 -9.90 -35.04
CA SER A 63 7.49 -9.72 -36.51
C SER A 63 7.33 -11.04 -37.27
N ALA A 64 7.95 -12.13 -36.79
CA ALA A 64 7.86 -13.46 -37.40
C ALA A 64 6.44 -14.03 -37.29
N TYR A 65 5.82 -13.89 -36.11
CA TYR A 65 4.42 -14.27 -35.89
C TYR A 65 3.45 -13.49 -36.79
N VAL A 66 3.62 -12.18 -36.95
CA VAL A 66 2.77 -11.36 -37.84
C VAL A 66 2.84 -11.85 -39.29
N VAL A 67 4.05 -12.13 -39.80
CA VAL A 67 4.22 -12.63 -41.17
C VAL A 67 3.58 -14.01 -41.34
N ALA A 68 3.76 -14.91 -40.36
CA ALA A 68 3.18 -16.25 -40.40
C ALA A 68 1.65 -16.23 -40.34
N PHE A 69 1.05 -15.42 -39.45
CA PHE A 69 -0.40 -15.28 -39.37
C PHE A 69 -1.00 -14.60 -40.60
N LEU A 70 -0.29 -13.66 -41.25
CA LEU A 70 -0.73 -13.10 -42.53
C LEU A 70 -0.69 -14.12 -43.67
N SER A 71 0.31 -15.01 -43.69
CA SER A 71 0.34 -16.13 -44.64
C SER A 71 -0.81 -17.11 -44.40
N LEU A 72 -1.08 -17.44 -43.13
CA LEU A 72 -2.21 -18.30 -42.75
C LEU A 72 -3.56 -17.65 -43.10
N LEU A 73 -3.70 -16.33 -42.91
CA LEU A 73 -4.87 -15.57 -43.33
C LEU A 73 -5.09 -15.65 -44.83
N SER A 74 -4.03 -15.55 -45.64
CA SER A 74 -4.16 -15.67 -47.11
C SER A 74 -4.75 -17.02 -47.56
N GLN A 75 -4.61 -18.09 -46.78
CA GLN A 75 -5.23 -19.39 -47.04
C GLN A 75 -6.71 -19.48 -46.61
N ALA A 76 -7.14 -18.61 -45.69
CA ALA A 76 -8.53 -18.51 -45.24
C ALA A 76 -9.44 -17.74 -46.22
N PHE A 77 -8.83 -16.99 -47.16
CA PHE A 77 -9.52 -16.20 -48.18
C PHE A 77 -9.23 -16.74 -49.59
N SER A 78 -10.24 -16.77 -50.47
CA SER A 78 -10.05 -17.01 -51.90
C SER A 78 -10.71 -15.88 -52.67
N ALA A 79 -9.93 -15.14 -53.48
CA ALA A 79 -10.41 -14.00 -54.26
C ALA A 79 -11.24 -12.96 -53.44
N SER A 80 -10.87 -12.72 -52.18
CA SER A 80 -11.52 -11.80 -51.22
C SER A 80 -12.82 -12.31 -50.56
N GLU A 81 -13.23 -13.55 -50.82
CA GLU A 81 -14.35 -14.22 -50.12
C GLU A 81 -13.83 -15.11 -48.96
N LEU A 82 -14.56 -15.11 -47.85
CA LEU A 82 -14.21 -15.84 -46.63
C LEU A 82 -14.63 -17.31 -46.75
N ASN A 83 -13.67 -18.20 -47.02
CA ASN A 83 -13.94 -19.63 -47.19
C ASN A 83 -13.91 -20.41 -45.88
N ASN A 84 -13.08 -19.98 -44.91
CA ASN A 84 -12.93 -20.66 -43.62
C ASN A 84 -13.00 -19.65 -42.46
N GLN A 85 -14.23 -19.38 -42.01
CA GLN A 85 -14.50 -18.42 -40.93
C GLN A 85 -13.83 -18.80 -39.61
N GLU A 86 -13.68 -20.10 -39.33
CA GLU A 86 -13.10 -20.57 -38.08
C GLU A 86 -11.57 -20.41 -38.04
N LEU A 87 -10.91 -20.65 -39.17
CA LEU A 87 -9.47 -20.40 -39.33
C LEU A 87 -9.17 -18.90 -39.30
N ALA A 88 -9.97 -18.08 -40.01
CA ALA A 88 -9.82 -16.63 -39.99
C ALA A 88 -10.03 -16.06 -38.58
N ALA A 89 -11.03 -16.54 -37.83
CA ALA A 89 -11.28 -16.10 -36.46
C ALA A 89 -10.09 -16.37 -35.52
N ALA A 90 -9.46 -17.54 -35.65
CA ALA A 90 -8.31 -17.88 -34.84
C ALA A 90 -7.05 -17.09 -35.23
N ALA A 91 -6.78 -16.96 -36.53
CA ALA A 91 -5.63 -16.22 -37.03
C ALA A 91 -5.71 -14.72 -36.71
N ILE A 92 -6.90 -14.11 -36.78
CA ILE A 92 -7.10 -12.69 -36.48
C ILE A 92 -7.03 -12.42 -34.98
N TYR A 93 -7.55 -13.33 -34.14
CA TYR A 93 -7.39 -13.21 -32.70
C TYR A 93 -5.91 -13.26 -32.31
N LEU A 94 -5.13 -14.17 -32.88
CA LEU A 94 -3.70 -14.26 -32.63
C LEU A 94 -2.95 -13.03 -33.18
N LEU A 95 -3.37 -12.52 -34.34
CA LEU A 95 -2.83 -11.29 -34.91
C LEU A 95 -3.09 -10.08 -33.99
N ASP A 96 -4.30 -9.94 -33.44
CA ASP A 96 -4.68 -8.88 -32.48
C ASP A 96 -3.80 -8.91 -31.21
N VAL A 97 -3.42 -10.11 -30.74
CA VAL A 97 -2.52 -10.27 -29.59
C VAL A 97 -1.08 -9.84 -29.89
N VAL A 98 -0.60 -10.06 -31.12
CA VAL A 98 0.82 -9.87 -31.48
C VAL A 98 1.10 -8.47 -32.06
N LEU A 99 0.17 -7.87 -32.81
CA LEU A 99 0.36 -6.57 -33.47
C LEU A 99 0.85 -5.46 -32.51
N PRO A 100 0.33 -5.30 -31.28
CA PRO A 100 0.78 -4.25 -30.36
C PRO A 100 2.25 -4.36 -29.92
N HIS A 101 2.85 -5.54 -30.07
CA HIS A 101 4.23 -5.83 -29.68
C HIS A 101 5.20 -5.82 -30.88
N THR A 102 4.74 -5.34 -32.04
CA THR A 102 5.49 -5.33 -33.31
C THR A 102 6.02 -3.92 -33.62
N SER A 103 7.11 -3.80 -34.38
CA SER A 103 7.67 -2.48 -34.74
C SER A 103 6.74 -1.66 -35.66
N ASN A 104 6.62 -0.36 -35.39
CA ASN A 104 5.78 0.56 -36.17
C ASN A 104 6.14 0.57 -37.67
N LEU A 105 7.43 0.42 -38.01
CA LEU A 105 7.90 0.35 -39.40
C LEU A 105 7.27 -0.83 -40.16
N LEU A 106 7.14 -2.00 -39.50
CA LEU A 106 6.51 -3.16 -40.13
C LEU A 106 5.01 -2.92 -40.34
N LEU A 107 4.33 -2.35 -39.34
CA LEU A 107 2.90 -2.04 -39.39
C LEU A 107 2.57 -1.04 -40.52
N ILE A 108 3.41 -0.02 -40.72
CA ILE A 108 3.29 0.93 -41.83
C ILE A 108 3.47 0.21 -43.17
N SER A 109 4.51 -0.62 -43.31
CA SER A 109 4.81 -1.31 -44.58
C SER A 109 3.75 -2.33 -45.01
N LYS A 110 3.10 -3.00 -44.04
CA LYS A 110 2.08 -4.03 -44.27
C LYS A 110 0.65 -3.53 -44.14
N PHE A 111 0.44 -2.24 -43.89
CA PHE A 111 -0.88 -1.64 -43.65
C PHE A 111 -1.93 -2.05 -44.68
N THR A 112 -1.65 -1.83 -45.98
CA THR A 112 -2.59 -2.15 -47.07
C THR A 112 -2.90 -3.65 -47.16
N SER A 113 -1.91 -4.51 -46.90
CA SER A 113 -2.09 -5.96 -46.90
C SER A 113 -2.99 -6.40 -45.75
N ILE A 114 -2.73 -5.93 -44.52
CA ILE A 114 -3.54 -6.25 -43.34
C ILE A 114 -4.97 -5.74 -43.55
N LEU A 115 -5.13 -4.49 -44.00
CA LEU A 115 -6.44 -3.88 -44.24
C LEU A 115 -7.27 -4.62 -45.30
N SER A 116 -6.62 -5.18 -46.33
CA SER A 116 -7.30 -5.96 -47.38
C SER A 116 -7.96 -7.24 -46.85
N TYR A 117 -7.39 -7.85 -45.79
CA TYR A 117 -7.97 -9.02 -45.12
C TYR A 117 -9.04 -8.63 -44.09
N LEU A 118 -8.89 -7.48 -43.42
CA LEU A 118 -9.84 -7.00 -42.42
C LEU A 118 -11.14 -6.46 -43.05
N THR A 119 -11.06 -5.76 -44.18
CA THR A 119 -12.19 -5.05 -44.78
C THR A 119 -13.39 -5.96 -45.12
N PRO A 120 -13.21 -7.14 -45.75
CA PRO A 120 -14.32 -8.08 -46.00
C PRO A 120 -14.99 -8.58 -44.71
N LEU A 121 -14.21 -8.76 -43.64
CA LEU A 121 -14.72 -9.27 -42.36
C LEU A 121 -15.52 -8.24 -41.58
N LEU A 122 -15.07 -6.99 -41.62
CA LEU A 122 -15.74 -5.86 -41.00
C LEU A 122 -17.06 -5.52 -41.73
N SER A 123 -17.18 -5.89 -43.01
CA SER A 123 -18.37 -5.65 -43.84
C SER A 123 -19.40 -6.80 -43.81
N HIS A 124 -19.06 -7.96 -43.24
CA HIS A 124 -19.90 -9.15 -43.27
C HIS A 124 -20.92 -9.15 -42.11
N SER A 125 -22.20 -8.91 -42.41
CA SER A 125 -23.26 -8.78 -41.38
C SER A 125 -23.45 -10.03 -40.50
N GLU A 126 -23.13 -11.23 -41.00
CA GLU A 126 -23.24 -12.50 -40.24
C GLU A 126 -21.96 -12.92 -39.51
N ALA A 127 -20.90 -12.10 -39.51
CA ALA A 127 -19.66 -12.43 -38.80
C ALA A 127 -19.89 -12.52 -37.28
N SER A 128 -19.19 -13.44 -36.61
CA SER A 128 -19.31 -13.61 -35.16
C SER A 128 -18.82 -12.35 -34.41
N PRO A 129 -19.48 -11.92 -33.31
CA PRO A 129 -19.07 -10.73 -32.57
C PRO A 129 -17.64 -10.77 -32.05
N ALA A 130 -17.12 -11.97 -31.74
CA ALA A 130 -15.75 -12.16 -31.30
C ALA A 130 -14.72 -11.90 -32.42
N LEU A 131 -15.00 -12.40 -33.63
CA LEU A 131 -14.16 -12.16 -34.80
C LEU A 131 -14.10 -10.67 -35.17
N VAL A 132 -15.26 -9.99 -35.17
CA VAL A 132 -15.32 -8.55 -35.48
C VAL A 132 -14.56 -7.73 -34.43
N ARG A 133 -14.64 -8.10 -33.14
CA ARG A 133 -13.86 -7.42 -32.08
C ARG A 133 -12.36 -7.56 -32.26
N SER A 134 -11.86 -8.76 -32.55
CA SER A 134 -10.42 -8.96 -32.82
C SER A 134 -9.98 -8.25 -34.10
N ALA A 135 -10.85 -8.19 -35.12
CA ALA A 135 -10.58 -7.39 -36.32
C ALA A 135 -10.53 -5.89 -36.02
N ILE A 136 -11.37 -5.37 -35.11
CA ILE A 136 -11.32 -3.98 -34.62
C ILE A 136 -10.01 -3.72 -33.87
N GLY A 137 -9.55 -4.62 -32.99
CA GLY A 137 -8.29 -4.46 -32.27
C GLY A 137 -7.05 -4.47 -33.18
N CYS A 138 -7.04 -5.35 -34.19
CA CYS A 138 -6.05 -5.28 -35.27
C CYS A 138 -6.09 -3.94 -35.99
N LEU A 139 -7.30 -3.44 -36.32
CA LEU A 139 -7.49 -2.19 -37.05
C LEU A 139 -7.04 -0.96 -36.23
N GLU A 140 -7.34 -0.94 -34.94
CA GLU A 140 -6.89 0.07 -33.97
C GLU A 140 -5.36 0.17 -33.98
N THR A 141 -4.67 -0.97 -33.80
CA THR A 141 -3.21 -1.03 -33.71
C THR A 141 -2.53 -0.53 -34.99
N ILE A 142 -3.03 -0.94 -36.16
CA ILE A 142 -2.43 -0.50 -37.44
C ILE A 142 -2.73 0.96 -37.76
N LEU A 143 -3.84 1.54 -37.27
CA LEU A 143 -4.18 2.95 -37.45
C LEU A 143 -3.31 3.86 -36.58
N ILE A 144 -3.05 3.46 -35.32
CA ILE A 144 -2.15 4.19 -34.40
C ILE A 144 -0.73 4.28 -34.96
N ALA A 145 -0.26 3.24 -35.66
CA ALA A 145 1.08 3.21 -36.23
C ALA A 145 1.28 4.13 -37.47
N GLN A 146 0.22 4.73 -38.05
CA GLN A 146 0.34 5.52 -39.29
C GLN A 146 0.93 6.91 -39.06
N GLY A 147 1.78 7.38 -39.98
CA GLY A 147 2.34 8.74 -39.94
C GLY A 147 1.40 9.83 -40.48
N SER A 148 1.72 11.09 -40.16
CA SER A 148 0.92 12.28 -40.54
C SER A 148 0.69 12.41 -42.06
N SER A 149 1.69 12.07 -42.87
CA SER A 149 1.59 12.12 -44.34
C SER A 149 0.58 11.11 -44.89
N SER A 150 0.46 9.93 -44.29
CA SER A 150 -0.51 8.90 -44.69
C SER A 150 -1.96 9.33 -44.44
N TRP A 151 -2.20 10.03 -43.33
CA TRP A 151 -3.52 10.59 -43.00
C TRP A 151 -3.94 11.74 -43.94
N LEU A 152 -2.96 12.52 -44.43
CA LEU A 152 -3.20 13.64 -45.36
C LEU A 152 -3.31 13.20 -46.82
N ALA A 153 -2.61 12.13 -47.22
CA ALA A 153 -2.58 11.65 -48.61
C ALA A 153 -3.79 10.79 -49.01
N SER A 154 -4.61 10.33 -48.05
CA SER A 154 -5.59 9.28 -48.28
C SER A 154 -6.94 9.75 -48.83
N VAL A 155 -7.02 9.81 -50.17
CA VAL A 155 -8.26 9.64 -50.97
C VAL A 155 -8.31 8.22 -51.61
N SER A 156 -7.31 7.38 -51.37
CA SER A 156 -7.24 5.99 -51.87
C SER A 156 -8.23 5.07 -51.14
N GLU A 157 -8.85 4.12 -51.85
CA GLU A 157 -9.82 3.15 -51.29
C GLU A 157 -9.26 2.33 -50.11
N ASN A 158 -7.93 2.19 -50.02
CA ASN A 158 -7.24 1.43 -48.97
C ASN A 158 -6.39 2.31 -48.02
N GLY A 159 -6.82 3.56 -47.77
CA GLY A 159 -6.16 4.50 -46.86
C GLY A 159 -6.68 4.50 -45.40
N PRO A 160 -5.94 5.11 -44.45
CA PRO A 160 -6.31 5.19 -43.04
C PRO A 160 -7.62 5.94 -42.76
N THR A 161 -7.96 6.99 -43.54
CA THR A 161 -9.24 7.70 -43.42
C THR A 161 -10.44 6.82 -43.72
N LYS A 162 -10.33 5.95 -44.74
CA LYS A 162 -11.40 5.02 -45.13
C LYS A 162 -11.54 3.88 -44.12
N ALA A 163 -10.43 3.37 -43.61
CA ALA A 163 -10.39 2.40 -42.52
C ALA A 163 -11.07 2.95 -41.25
N LEU A 164 -10.75 4.18 -40.86
CA LEU A 164 -11.40 4.86 -39.73
C LEU A 164 -12.89 5.11 -39.98
N SER A 165 -13.29 5.42 -41.22
CA SER A 165 -14.71 5.54 -41.58
C SER A 165 -15.47 4.23 -41.37
N ARG A 166 -14.84 3.07 -41.59
CA ARG A 166 -15.45 1.76 -41.28
C ARG A 166 -15.59 1.52 -39.78
N LEU A 167 -14.64 1.97 -38.96
CA LEU A 167 -14.80 1.95 -37.51
C LEU A 167 -15.97 2.83 -37.05
N LEU A 168 -16.14 4.01 -37.66
CA LEU A 168 -17.28 4.89 -37.39
C LEU A 168 -18.62 4.22 -37.76
N GLU A 169 -18.68 3.46 -38.86
CA GLU A 169 -19.89 2.69 -39.20
C GLU A 169 -20.19 1.59 -38.17
N LEU A 170 -19.17 0.85 -37.72
CA LEU A 170 -19.31 -0.19 -36.69
C LEU A 170 -19.69 0.35 -35.31
N SER A 171 -19.42 1.64 -35.05
CA SER A 171 -19.89 2.33 -33.85
C SER A 171 -21.42 2.57 -33.81
N LEU A 172 -22.12 2.23 -34.90
CA LEU A 172 -23.59 2.24 -35.00
C LEU A 172 -24.17 0.82 -35.13
N ASP A 173 -23.36 -0.24 -34.98
CA ASP A 173 -23.81 -1.63 -35.09
C ASP A 173 -24.82 -1.99 -33.98
N ASP A 174 -25.83 -2.80 -34.32
CA ASP A 174 -26.87 -3.25 -33.38
C ASP A 174 -26.29 -4.09 -32.23
N ARG A 175 -25.17 -4.77 -32.46
CA ARG A 175 -24.52 -5.65 -31.48
C ARG A 175 -23.73 -4.82 -30.46
N PRO A 176 -24.11 -4.80 -29.16
CA PRO A 176 -23.52 -3.90 -28.17
C PRO A 176 -22.01 -4.13 -27.94
N LYS A 177 -21.55 -5.38 -28.01
CA LYS A 177 -20.13 -5.72 -27.79
C LYS A 177 -19.21 -5.25 -28.93
N VAL A 178 -19.74 -5.19 -30.16
CA VAL A 178 -19.02 -4.69 -31.34
C VAL A 178 -19.00 -3.18 -31.30
N ARG A 179 -20.16 -2.56 -31.09
CA ARG A 179 -20.33 -1.12 -30.98
C ARG A 179 -19.41 -0.50 -29.93
N LYS A 180 -19.42 -1.05 -28.70
CA LYS A 180 -18.58 -0.56 -27.61
C LYS A 180 -17.08 -0.67 -27.93
N CYS A 181 -16.66 -1.78 -28.54
CA CYS A 181 -15.27 -2.00 -28.95
C CYS A 181 -14.84 -1.00 -30.04
N ALA A 182 -15.71 -0.71 -31.01
CA ALA A 182 -15.44 0.27 -32.05
C ALA A 182 -15.33 1.69 -31.47
N GLN A 183 -16.21 2.06 -30.53
CA GLN A 183 -16.15 3.35 -29.82
C GLN A 183 -14.87 3.49 -29.01
N GLU A 184 -14.48 2.45 -28.25
CA GLU A 184 -13.21 2.41 -27.50
C GLU A 184 -12.00 2.55 -28.44
N ALA A 185 -11.97 1.81 -29.55
CA ALA A 185 -10.91 1.91 -30.55
C ALA A 185 -10.82 3.31 -31.19
N ILE A 186 -11.96 3.98 -31.47
CA ILE A 186 -11.97 5.35 -31.98
C ILE A 186 -11.36 6.31 -30.96
N THR A 187 -11.74 6.22 -29.68
CA THR A 187 -11.18 7.06 -28.62
C THR A 187 -9.67 6.83 -28.50
N ASN A 188 -9.20 5.57 -28.55
CA ASN A 188 -7.78 5.24 -28.48
C ASN A 188 -7.00 5.77 -29.69
N VAL A 189 -7.49 5.58 -30.92
CA VAL A 189 -6.84 6.12 -32.14
C VAL A 189 -6.73 7.65 -32.06
N LEU A 190 -7.79 8.35 -31.65
CA LEU A 190 -7.76 9.81 -31.54
C LEU A 190 -6.83 10.31 -30.44
N SER A 191 -6.61 9.52 -29.38
CA SER A 191 -5.72 9.89 -28.26
C SER A 191 -4.23 9.64 -28.56
N HIS A 192 -3.90 8.98 -29.68
CA HIS A 192 -2.52 8.75 -30.12
C HIS A 192 -2.23 9.50 -31.43
N PRO A 193 -1.91 10.81 -31.37
CA PRO A 193 -1.57 11.57 -32.57
C PRO A 193 -0.32 11.00 -33.26
N PRO A 194 -0.25 11.03 -34.60
CA PRO A 194 0.92 10.54 -35.32
C PRO A 194 2.18 11.34 -34.96
N PRO A 195 3.37 10.70 -34.92
CA PRO A 195 4.62 11.40 -34.63
C PRO A 195 4.87 12.53 -35.63
N GLY A 196 4.87 13.77 -35.13
CA GLY A 196 4.95 14.99 -35.93
C GLY A 196 4.75 16.26 -35.07
N PRO A 197 4.87 17.46 -35.66
CA PRO A 197 4.73 18.72 -34.93
C PRO A 197 3.28 19.01 -34.47
N ALA A 198 2.29 18.30 -35.02
CA ALA A 198 0.89 18.47 -34.65
C ALA A 198 0.54 17.61 -33.44
N ARG A 199 0.12 18.24 -32.34
CA ARG A 199 -0.37 17.57 -31.11
C ARG A 199 -1.81 17.04 -31.24
N VAL A 200 -2.53 17.42 -32.29
CA VAL A 200 -3.92 17.00 -32.56
C VAL A 200 -3.97 15.97 -33.68
N HIS A 201 -4.74 14.89 -33.48
CA HIS A 201 -4.91 13.86 -34.50
C HIS A 201 -5.62 14.43 -35.77
N PRO A 202 -5.06 14.29 -36.98
CA PRO A 202 -5.63 14.88 -38.22
C PRO A 202 -7.08 14.47 -38.51
N ALA A 203 -7.46 13.25 -38.10
CA ALA A 203 -8.80 12.72 -38.31
C ALA A 203 -9.88 13.25 -37.33
N LEU A 204 -9.50 13.98 -36.26
CA LEU A 204 -10.45 14.46 -35.25
C LEU A 204 -11.57 15.31 -35.86
N ASN A 205 -11.21 16.21 -36.78
CA ASN A 205 -12.17 17.06 -37.48
C ASN A 205 -13.18 16.26 -38.31
N MET A 206 -12.70 15.26 -39.05
CA MET A 206 -13.53 14.37 -39.86
C MET A 206 -14.49 13.56 -38.97
N CYS A 207 -14.00 12.94 -37.89
CA CYS A 207 -14.83 12.18 -36.96
C CYS A 207 -15.91 13.05 -36.32
N SER A 208 -15.55 14.27 -35.91
CA SER A 208 -16.48 15.22 -35.30
C SER A 208 -17.56 15.69 -36.28
N ASP A 209 -17.20 15.97 -37.54
CA ASP A 209 -18.16 16.35 -38.58
C ASP A 209 -19.13 15.23 -38.91
N LEU A 210 -18.62 14.00 -39.05
CA LEU A 210 -19.46 12.83 -39.34
C LEU A 210 -20.43 12.55 -38.19
N ALA A 211 -19.94 12.53 -36.94
CA ALA A 211 -20.80 12.31 -35.78
C ALA A 211 -21.87 13.40 -35.64
N LEU A 212 -21.50 14.69 -35.79
CA LEU A 212 -22.44 15.80 -35.72
C LEU A 212 -23.50 15.74 -36.82
N ASN A 213 -23.10 15.46 -38.07
CA ASN A 213 -24.02 15.35 -39.19
C ASN A 213 -24.96 14.15 -39.04
N LEU A 214 -24.47 13.01 -38.53
CA LEU A 214 -25.29 11.84 -38.24
C LEU A 214 -26.38 12.14 -37.20
N VAL A 215 -26.01 12.81 -36.10
CA VAL A 215 -27.00 13.22 -35.07
C VAL A 215 -28.02 14.19 -35.68
N LYS A 216 -27.58 15.22 -36.42
CA LYS A 216 -28.49 16.18 -37.07
C LYS A 216 -29.44 15.52 -38.06
N GLN A 217 -28.92 14.65 -38.92
CA GLN A 217 -29.73 13.95 -39.92
C GLN A 217 -30.77 13.06 -39.24
N GLN A 218 -30.34 12.19 -38.33
CA GLN A 218 -31.24 11.24 -37.67
C GLN A 218 -32.28 11.96 -36.79
N TYR A 219 -31.91 13.06 -36.14
CA TYR A 219 -32.85 13.88 -35.39
C TYR A 219 -33.84 14.62 -36.30
N SER A 220 -33.40 15.15 -37.44
CA SER A 220 -34.30 15.77 -38.43
C SER A 220 -35.29 14.75 -39.03
N GLU A 221 -34.85 13.51 -39.28
CA GLU A 221 -35.72 12.42 -39.72
C GLU A 221 -36.74 12.01 -38.65
N PHE A 222 -36.32 11.99 -37.38
CA PHE A 222 -37.20 11.70 -36.25
C PHE A 222 -38.30 12.76 -36.06
N THR A 223 -37.93 14.05 -36.10
CA THR A 223 -38.86 15.19 -35.97
C THR A 223 -39.78 15.35 -37.18
N GLY A 224 -39.26 15.23 -38.42
CA GLY A 224 -40.02 15.32 -39.67
C GLY A 224 -41.06 14.21 -39.86
N ASN A 225 -40.76 13.00 -39.37
CA ASN A 225 -41.71 11.88 -39.38
C ASN A 225 -42.83 12.03 -38.32
N SER A 226 -42.70 12.95 -37.36
CA SER A 226 -43.76 13.21 -36.35
C SER A 226 -44.97 13.96 -36.94
N HIS A 227 -44.76 14.85 -37.92
CA HIS A 227 -45.84 15.65 -38.52
C HIS A 227 -46.70 14.87 -39.53
N LEU A 228 -46.15 13.84 -40.18
CA LEU A 228 -46.86 13.05 -41.21
C LEU A 228 -47.66 11.86 -40.66
N HIS A 229 -47.36 11.39 -39.45
CA HIS A 229 -47.88 10.10 -38.93
C HIS A 229 -48.98 10.18 -37.86
N ARG A 230 -49.56 11.36 -37.57
CA ARG A 230 -50.73 11.48 -36.67
C ARG A 230 -52.01 10.78 -37.19
N LYS A 231 -51.99 10.11 -38.35
CA LYS A 231 -53.16 9.46 -38.96
C LYS A 231 -53.14 7.93 -39.14
N GLN A 232 -52.11 7.17 -38.70
CA GLN A 232 -52.18 5.69 -38.79
C GLN A 232 -51.60 4.95 -37.56
N HIS A 233 -52.45 4.12 -36.95
CA HIS A 233 -52.27 3.31 -35.73
C HIS A 233 -51.27 2.12 -35.84
N LYS A 234 -50.15 2.25 -36.57
CA LYS A 234 -49.13 1.17 -36.69
C LYS A 234 -47.67 1.67 -36.54
N SER A 235 -47.42 2.70 -35.72
CA SER A 235 -46.14 3.43 -35.73
C SER A 235 -45.16 3.15 -34.58
N THR A 236 -45.48 2.34 -33.56
CA THR A 236 -44.61 2.16 -32.36
C THR A 236 -43.26 1.47 -32.66
N SER A 237 -43.20 0.57 -33.65
CA SER A 237 -41.95 -0.14 -33.99
C SER A 237 -40.95 0.70 -34.80
N ARG A 238 -41.43 1.63 -35.63
CA ARG A 238 -40.56 2.51 -36.45
C ARG A 238 -39.99 3.68 -35.67
N THR A 239 -40.75 4.22 -34.71
CA THR A 239 -40.28 5.27 -33.80
C THR A 239 -39.17 4.76 -32.90
N ALA A 240 -39.33 3.58 -32.27
CA ALA A 240 -38.29 2.96 -31.46
C ALA A 240 -37.00 2.61 -32.24
N ALA A 241 -37.11 2.29 -33.55
CA ALA A 241 -35.94 2.05 -34.40
C ALA A 241 -35.19 3.35 -34.76
N SER A 242 -35.91 4.46 -34.93
CA SER A 242 -35.32 5.78 -35.17
C SER A 242 -34.64 6.33 -33.91
N GLU A 243 -35.28 6.14 -32.74
CA GLU A 243 -34.77 6.54 -31.43
C GLU A 243 -33.45 5.82 -31.09
N LYS A 244 -33.40 4.50 -31.30
CA LYS A 244 -32.17 3.70 -31.13
C LYS A 244 -30.99 4.22 -31.95
N LYS A 245 -31.23 4.62 -33.20
CA LYS A 245 -30.18 5.16 -34.08
C LYS A 245 -29.61 6.46 -33.51
N ILE A 246 -30.49 7.37 -33.07
CA ILE A 246 -30.08 8.65 -32.45
C ILE A 246 -29.24 8.37 -31.20
N ILE A 247 -29.68 7.45 -30.34
CA ILE A 247 -28.92 7.07 -29.13
C ILE A 247 -27.54 6.52 -29.49
N PHE A 248 -27.42 5.67 -30.51
CA PHE A 248 -26.12 5.15 -30.95
C PHE A 248 -25.22 6.26 -31.51
N SER A 249 -25.78 7.21 -32.26
CA SER A 249 -25.03 8.37 -32.73
C SER A 249 -24.59 9.30 -31.60
N LEU A 250 -25.42 9.53 -30.58
CA LEU A 250 -25.03 10.27 -29.37
C LEU A 250 -23.94 9.54 -28.57
N GLN A 251 -24.01 8.20 -28.47
CA GLN A 251 -22.95 7.40 -27.84
C GLN A 251 -21.61 7.50 -28.60
N LEU A 252 -21.64 7.55 -29.94
CA LEU A 252 -20.46 7.82 -30.75
C LEU A 252 -19.92 9.24 -30.47
N THR A 253 -20.78 10.26 -30.47
CA THR A 253 -20.38 11.64 -30.15
C THR A 253 -19.74 11.72 -28.77
N ARG A 254 -20.30 11.02 -27.77
CA ARG A 254 -19.75 10.89 -26.43
C ARG A 254 -18.35 10.26 -26.44
N ALA A 255 -18.15 9.17 -27.17
CA ALA A 255 -16.86 8.48 -27.26
C ALA A 255 -15.77 9.37 -27.89
N ILE A 256 -16.14 10.18 -28.89
CA ILE A 256 -15.24 11.16 -29.51
C ILE A 256 -14.93 12.29 -28.54
N ALA A 257 -15.94 12.86 -27.87
CA ALA A 257 -15.76 14.00 -26.94
C ALA A 257 -14.98 13.66 -25.65
N ARG A 258 -14.90 12.36 -25.31
CA ARG A 258 -14.20 11.85 -24.12
C ARG A 258 -12.68 11.69 -24.32
N ASN A 259 -12.16 11.83 -25.54
CA ASN A 259 -10.72 11.73 -25.78
C ASN A 259 -9.95 12.84 -25.03
N ASP A 260 -8.65 12.62 -24.81
CA ASP A 260 -7.80 13.59 -24.10
C ASP A 260 -7.64 14.92 -24.86
N LEU A 261 -7.86 14.89 -26.18
CA LEU A 261 -7.81 16.07 -27.05
C LEU A 261 -9.13 16.86 -27.11
N GLY A 262 -10.20 16.34 -26.52
CA GLY A 262 -11.54 16.93 -26.53
C GLY A 262 -12.22 17.06 -27.91
N TRP A 263 -13.35 17.75 -27.90
CA TRP A 263 -14.11 18.10 -29.12
C TRP A 263 -13.58 19.41 -29.75
N PRO A 264 -13.52 19.55 -31.09
CA PRO A 264 -13.03 20.76 -31.73
C PRO A 264 -13.82 22.02 -31.37
N THR A 265 -13.11 23.06 -30.90
CA THR A 265 -13.64 24.33 -30.38
C THR A 265 -14.57 25.03 -31.36
N SER A 266 -14.19 25.10 -32.63
CA SER A 266 -14.99 25.65 -33.74
C SER A 266 -16.35 24.97 -33.96
N LYS A 267 -16.56 23.77 -33.42
CA LYS A 267 -17.77 22.95 -33.62
C LYS A 267 -18.61 22.77 -32.35
N ILE A 268 -18.17 23.31 -31.22
CA ILE A 268 -18.84 23.17 -29.93
C ILE A 268 -20.22 23.84 -29.94
N GLU A 269 -20.33 25.05 -30.51
CA GLU A 269 -21.60 25.78 -30.59
C GLU A 269 -22.65 24.96 -31.37
N SER A 270 -22.26 24.43 -32.53
CA SER A 270 -23.16 23.63 -33.37
C SER A 270 -23.56 22.30 -32.74
N LEU A 271 -22.67 21.67 -31.97
CA LEU A 271 -23.00 20.48 -31.18
C LEU A 271 -23.99 20.85 -30.05
N CYS A 272 -23.71 21.90 -29.28
CA CYS A 272 -24.56 22.36 -28.19
C CYS A 272 -25.98 22.72 -28.69
N GLU A 273 -26.11 23.45 -29.80
CA GLU A 273 -27.40 23.75 -30.43
C GLU A 273 -28.21 22.47 -30.73
N THR A 274 -27.54 21.46 -31.29
CA THR A 274 -28.16 20.17 -31.62
C THR A 274 -28.58 19.44 -30.35
N LEU A 275 -27.72 19.36 -29.34
CA LEU A 275 -28.04 18.72 -28.05
C LEU A 275 -29.15 19.45 -27.30
N PHE A 276 -29.20 20.78 -27.33
CA PHE A 276 -30.29 21.57 -26.75
C PHE A 276 -31.62 21.29 -27.47
N SER A 277 -31.59 21.13 -28.79
CA SER A 277 -32.80 20.77 -29.54
C SER A 277 -33.33 19.38 -29.15
N ILE A 278 -32.44 18.41 -28.91
CA ILE A 278 -32.79 17.05 -28.44
C ILE A 278 -33.28 17.07 -26.99
N SER A 279 -32.65 17.88 -26.13
CA SER A 279 -33.00 17.99 -24.70
C SER A 279 -34.37 18.64 -24.46
N ARG A 280 -34.96 19.27 -25.48
CA ARG A 280 -36.34 19.79 -25.45
C ARG A 280 -37.37 18.79 -25.99
N SER A 281 -36.94 17.59 -26.39
CA SER A 281 -37.86 16.52 -26.82
C SER A 281 -38.61 15.93 -25.61
N PRO A 282 -39.79 15.32 -25.81
CA PRO A 282 -40.57 14.74 -24.71
C PRO A 282 -40.03 13.36 -24.24
N ASP A 283 -38.92 12.88 -24.80
CA ASP A 283 -38.39 11.54 -24.56
C ASP A 283 -37.23 11.58 -23.55
N GLU A 284 -37.47 10.97 -22.39
CA GLU A 284 -36.54 10.93 -21.26
C GLU A 284 -35.20 10.25 -21.61
N PHE A 285 -35.20 9.21 -22.45
CA PHE A 285 -33.98 8.49 -22.82
C PHE A 285 -33.10 9.31 -23.77
N LEU A 286 -33.72 10.08 -24.66
CA LEU A 286 -33.00 10.99 -25.55
C LEU A 286 -32.42 12.18 -24.78
N ILE A 287 -33.15 12.70 -23.80
CA ILE A 287 -32.65 13.74 -22.89
C ILE A 287 -31.41 13.20 -22.15
N MET A 288 -31.51 12.05 -21.50
CA MET A 288 -30.37 11.45 -20.79
C MET A 288 -29.16 11.21 -21.70
N ALA A 289 -29.38 10.68 -22.91
CA ALA A 289 -28.30 10.47 -23.87
C ALA A 289 -27.63 11.78 -24.30
N ALA A 290 -28.38 12.86 -24.49
CA ALA A 290 -27.84 14.18 -24.84
C ALA A 290 -27.07 14.81 -23.66
N LEU A 291 -27.62 14.66 -22.45
CA LEU A 291 -27.01 15.08 -21.19
C LEU A 291 -25.66 14.36 -20.94
N ASP A 292 -25.55 13.07 -21.23
CA ASP A 292 -24.29 12.31 -21.17
C ASP A 292 -23.20 12.84 -22.13
N VAL A 293 -23.61 13.37 -23.30
CA VAL A 293 -22.69 14.02 -24.23
C VAL A 293 -22.20 15.35 -23.66
N PHE A 294 -23.10 16.18 -23.11
CA PHE A 294 -22.71 17.43 -22.43
C PHE A 294 -21.73 17.17 -21.30
N GLN A 295 -21.98 16.15 -20.48
CA GLN A 295 -21.10 15.73 -19.40
C GLN A 295 -19.68 15.43 -19.92
N SER A 296 -19.58 14.58 -20.95
CA SER A 296 -18.29 14.19 -21.51
C SER A 296 -17.56 15.36 -22.19
N LEU A 297 -18.33 16.25 -22.82
CA LEU A 297 -17.84 17.48 -23.46
C LEU A 297 -17.25 18.46 -22.45
N PHE A 298 -17.93 18.73 -21.32
CA PHE A 298 -17.41 19.66 -20.31
C PHE A 298 -16.24 19.07 -19.53
N THR A 299 -16.25 17.75 -19.29
CA THR A 299 -15.13 17.08 -18.61
C THR A 299 -13.82 17.23 -19.39
N SER A 300 -13.85 17.12 -20.73
CA SER A 300 -12.64 17.29 -21.54
C SER A 300 -12.15 18.74 -21.65
N MET A 301 -12.96 19.73 -21.30
CA MET A 301 -12.55 21.15 -21.27
C MET A 301 -11.80 21.56 -19.99
N VAL A 302 -11.81 20.74 -18.94
CA VAL A 302 -11.19 21.05 -17.64
C VAL A 302 -9.68 20.70 -17.61
N GLY A 303 -9.14 20.09 -18.67
CA GLY A 303 -7.73 19.66 -18.74
C GLY A 303 -6.72 20.80 -18.94
N GLU A 304 -5.59 20.73 -18.23
CA GLU A 304 -4.45 21.68 -18.27
C GLU A 304 -3.58 21.57 -19.54
N SER A 305 -4.19 21.55 -20.72
CA SER A 305 -3.41 21.67 -21.97
C SER A 305 -3.31 23.14 -22.37
N GLU A 306 -2.13 23.74 -22.14
CA GLU A 306 -1.78 25.15 -22.41
C GLU A 306 -2.06 25.60 -23.87
N ASP A 307 -2.20 24.65 -24.81
CA ASP A 307 -2.33 24.89 -26.25
C ASP A 307 -3.77 24.74 -26.81
N GLN A 308 -4.81 24.52 -25.99
CA GLN A 308 -6.19 24.48 -26.49
C GLN A 308 -6.72 25.89 -26.82
N GLU A 309 -7.26 26.09 -28.02
CA GLU A 309 -7.99 27.30 -28.40
C GLU A 309 -9.17 27.51 -27.43
N LYS A 310 -9.03 28.41 -26.46
CA LYS A 310 -10.09 28.65 -25.47
C LYS A 310 -11.35 29.21 -26.14
N ILE A 311 -12.50 28.62 -25.83
CA ILE A 311 -13.81 29.13 -26.24
C ILE A 311 -13.98 30.54 -25.68
N ASP A 312 -14.59 31.45 -26.45
CA ASP A 312 -14.91 32.78 -25.96
C ASP A 312 -15.85 32.71 -24.72
N SER A 313 -15.47 33.41 -23.66
CA SER A 313 -16.20 33.47 -22.38
C SER A 313 -17.66 33.91 -22.56
N SER A 314 -17.93 34.81 -23.52
CA SER A 314 -19.30 35.29 -23.78
C SER A 314 -20.19 34.23 -24.43
N THR A 315 -19.63 33.41 -25.32
CA THR A 315 -20.34 32.29 -25.96
C THR A 315 -20.60 31.17 -24.95
N PHE A 316 -19.62 30.85 -24.11
CA PHE A 316 -19.79 29.83 -23.07
C PHE A 316 -20.85 30.23 -22.03
N ALA A 317 -20.92 31.51 -21.65
CA ALA A 317 -21.97 32.00 -20.76
C ALA A 317 -23.39 31.76 -21.31
N LYS A 318 -23.61 31.85 -22.63
CA LYS A 318 -24.91 31.52 -23.26
C LYS A 318 -25.23 30.02 -23.18
N ILE A 319 -24.21 29.16 -23.27
CA ILE A 319 -24.35 27.71 -23.12
C ILE A 319 -24.76 27.39 -21.68
N VAL A 320 -24.10 28.01 -20.69
CA VAL A 320 -24.45 27.91 -19.28
C VAL A 320 -25.92 28.33 -19.05
N ASP A 321 -26.33 29.49 -19.57
CA ASP A 321 -27.72 29.98 -19.44
C ASP A 321 -28.72 29.00 -20.07
N SER A 322 -28.36 28.39 -21.20
CA SER A 322 -29.21 27.40 -21.87
C SER A 322 -29.35 26.10 -21.07
N ILE A 323 -28.29 25.63 -20.40
CA ILE A 323 -28.34 24.46 -19.49
C ILE A 323 -29.18 24.74 -18.26
N MET A 324 -29.04 25.93 -17.67
CA MET A 324 -29.83 26.34 -16.51
C MET A 324 -31.33 26.40 -16.83
N ASN A 325 -31.69 26.73 -18.07
CA ASN A 325 -33.09 26.73 -18.53
C ASN A 325 -33.67 25.33 -18.78
N LEU A 326 -32.86 24.27 -18.82
CA LEU A 326 -33.32 22.87 -18.95
C LEU A 326 -33.68 22.23 -17.60
N ARG A 327 -33.98 23.07 -16.59
CA ARG A 327 -34.25 22.66 -15.22
C ARG A 327 -35.39 21.62 -15.14
N PRO A 328 -35.13 20.37 -14.67
CA PRO A 328 -36.16 19.35 -14.49
C PRO A 328 -36.96 19.57 -13.20
N ALA A 329 -38.12 18.92 -13.10
CA ALA A 329 -38.92 18.95 -11.87
C ALA A 329 -38.15 18.28 -10.71
N ALA A 330 -38.22 18.87 -9.51
CA ALA A 330 -37.50 18.36 -8.33
C ALA A 330 -37.96 16.96 -7.87
N THR A 331 -39.14 16.52 -8.29
CA THR A 331 -39.68 15.19 -8.00
C THR A 331 -39.14 14.08 -8.91
N ASP A 332 -38.46 14.44 -10.00
CA ASP A 332 -37.94 13.49 -10.98
C ASP A 332 -36.64 12.83 -10.50
N GLN A 333 -36.67 11.51 -10.31
CA GLN A 333 -35.53 10.75 -9.77
C GLN A 333 -34.46 10.41 -10.80
N GLN A 334 -34.73 10.55 -12.11
CA GLN A 334 -33.78 10.19 -13.16
C GLN A 334 -33.17 11.45 -13.80
N LEU A 335 -34.01 12.43 -14.16
CA LEU A 335 -33.54 13.64 -14.83
C LEU A 335 -32.86 14.63 -13.87
N ALA A 336 -33.36 14.79 -12.63
CA ALA A 336 -32.78 15.77 -11.71
C ALA A 336 -31.33 15.45 -11.31
N PRO A 337 -30.96 14.22 -10.91
CA PRO A 337 -29.57 13.86 -10.64
C PRO A 337 -28.63 14.08 -11.84
N THR A 338 -29.10 13.71 -13.03
CA THR A 338 -28.32 13.85 -14.28
C THR A 338 -28.07 15.32 -14.63
N TRP A 339 -29.10 16.16 -14.50
CA TRP A 339 -28.97 17.60 -14.72
C TRP A 339 -28.05 18.26 -13.68
N LEU A 340 -28.17 17.90 -12.39
CA LEU A 340 -27.30 18.41 -11.32
C LEU A 340 -25.81 18.07 -11.54
N ALA A 341 -25.52 16.84 -12.00
CA ALA A 341 -24.17 16.43 -12.36
C ALA A 341 -23.59 17.28 -13.52
N ILE A 342 -24.42 17.62 -14.49
CA ILE A 342 -24.02 18.46 -15.64
C ILE A 342 -23.82 19.90 -15.23
N VAL A 343 -24.67 20.45 -14.37
CA VAL A 343 -24.48 21.80 -13.81
C VAL A 343 -23.11 21.88 -13.12
N ALA A 344 -22.78 20.91 -12.27
CA ALA A 344 -21.47 20.87 -11.59
C ALA A 344 -20.29 20.88 -12.58
N GLN A 345 -20.33 20.02 -13.61
CA GLN A 345 -19.24 19.95 -14.59
C GLN A 345 -19.18 21.15 -15.54
N CYS A 346 -20.34 21.67 -15.93
CA CYS A 346 -20.46 22.86 -16.77
C CYS A 346 -19.84 24.07 -16.08
N PHE A 347 -20.08 24.24 -14.78
CA PHE A 347 -19.49 25.32 -14.00
C PHE A 347 -18.01 25.09 -13.65
N ALA A 348 -17.56 23.84 -13.49
CA ALA A 348 -16.13 23.54 -13.40
C ALA A 348 -15.39 23.95 -14.69
N ALA A 349 -15.94 23.60 -15.86
CA ALA A 349 -15.42 24.08 -17.15
C ALA A 349 -15.52 25.60 -17.29
N TYR A 350 -16.60 26.22 -16.77
CA TYR A 350 -16.72 27.68 -16.80
C TYR A 350 -15.64 28.37 -15.95
N SER A 351 -15.34 27.81 -14.78
CA SER A 351 -14.28 28.29 -13.89
C SER A 351 -12.92 28.26 -14.58
N ALA A 352 -12.59 27.15 -15.25
CA ALA A 352 -11.34 27.02 -16.02
C ALA A 352 -11.20 28.03 -17.19
N ILE A 353 -12.31 28.54 -17.72
CA ILE A 353 -12.33 29.57 -18.78
C ILE A 353 -12.29 30.98 -18.18
N ASP A 354 -13.13 31.26 -17.18
CA ASP A 354 -13.32 32.58 -16.56
C ASP A 354 -13.79 32.45 -15.09
N GLU A 355 -12.82 32.30 -14.18
CA GLU A 355 -13.04 32.09 -12.76
C GLU A 355 -13.89 33.20 -12.11
N ALA A 356 -13.65 34.47 -12.48
CA ALA A 356 -14.33 35.60 -11.87
C ALA A 356 -15.83 35.63 -12.17
N LYS A 357 -16.21 35.34 -13.42
CA LYS A 357 -17.64 35.28 -13.79
C LYS A 357 -18.33 34.03 -13.26
N ALA A 358 -17.62 32.90 -13.21
CA ALA A 358 -18.14 31.67 -12.60
C ALA A 358 -18.45 31.90 -11.10
N PHE A 359 -17.52 32.50 -10.36
CA PHE A 359 -17.68 32.86 -8.96
C PHE A 359 -18.86 33.83 -8.73
N ALA A 360 -19.01 34.85 -9.60
CA ALA A 360 -20.10 35.82 -9.48
C ALA A 360 -21.52 35.22 -9.64
N ARG A 361 -21.66 34.07 -10.31
CA ARG A 361 -22.95 33.38 -10.51
C ARG A 361 -23.30 32.40 -9.38
N LEU A 362 -22.35 32.06 -8.53
CA LEU A 362 -22.50 31.05 -7.48
C LEU A 362 -23.68 31.30 -6.51
N PRO A 363 -23.97 32.55 -6.05
CA PRO A 363 -25.12 32.79 -5.17
C PRO A 363 -26.47 32.35 -5.75
N ILE A 364 -26.69 32.63 -7.05
CA ILE A 364 -27.93 32.30 -7.76
C ILE A 364 -28.08 30.77 -7.91
N LEU A 365 -26.97 30.07 -8.15
CA LEU A 365 -26.96 28.61 -8.20
C LEU A 365 -27.30 27.98 -6.86
N PHE A 366 -26.74 28.53 -5.77
CA PHE A 366 -27.06 28.10 -4.42
C PHE A 366 -28.57 28.20 -4.15
N GLU A 367 -29.18 29.34 -4.49
CA GLU A 367 -30.62 29.53 -4.34
C GLU A 367 -31.43 28.53 -5.19
N THR A 368 -31.05 28.35 -6.45
CA THR A 368 -31.77 27.46 -7.39
C THR A 368 -31.68 25.98 -7.00
N ILE A 369 -30.49 25.52 -6.61
CA ILE A 369 -30.25 24.11 -6.26
C ILE A 369 -30.81 23.78 -4.86
N SER A 370 -30.90 24.77 -3.97
CA SER A 370 -31.50 24.60 -2.63
C SER A 370 -32.93 24.07 -2.69
N GLU A 371 -33.70 24.37 -3.74
CA GLU A 371 -35.05 23.82 -3.94
C GLU A 371 -35.08 22.28 -4.06
N TYR A 372 -33.98 21.64 -4.46
CA TYR A 372 -33.86 20.18 -4.57
C TYR A 372 -33.50 19.49 -3.25
N LEU A 373 -33.29 20.26 -2.18
CA LEU A 373 -33.00 19.76 -0.83
C LEU A 373 -34.24 19.79 0.10
N GLU A 374 -35.39 20.26 -0.39
CA GLU A 374 -36.59 20.41 0.43
C GLU A 374 -37.07 19.09 1.05
N SER A 375 -37.53 19.16 2.31
CA SER A 375 -38.07 17.99 3.00
C SER A 375 -39.31 17.46 2.28
N GLY A 376 -39.30 16.17 1.93
CA GLY A 376 -40.37 15.52 1.16
C GLY A 376 -39.96 15.11 -0.25
N LEU A 377 -38.80 15.55 -0.74
CA LEU A 377 -38.21 15.08 -1.99
C LEU A 377 -37.49 13.73 -1.82
N PRO A 378 -37.28 12.96 -2.91
CA PRO A 378 -36.53 11.71 -2.85
C PRO A 378 -35.08 11.92 -2.39
N GLN A 379 -34.58 11.04 -1.50
CA GLN A 379 -33.21 11.15 -0.95
C GLN A 379 -32.12 11.15 -2.04
N THR A 380 -32.35 10.46 -3.15
CA THR A 380 -31.42 10.40 -4.30
C THR A 380 -31.22 11.77 -4.94
N VAL A 381 -32.28 12.58 -5.02
CA VAL A 381 -32.25 13.94 -5.55
C VAL A 381 -31.53 14.85 -4.56
N ALA A 382 -31.85 14.78 -3.26
CA ALA A 382 -31.19 15.59 -2.23
C ALA A 382 -29.68 15.29 -2.15
N THR A 383 -29.30 14.01 -2.21
CA THR A 383 -27.88 13.59 -2.27
C THR A 383 -27.19 14.20 -3.48
N SER A 384 -27.79 14.09 -4.66
CA SER A 384 -27.21 14.64 -5.90
C SER A 384 -27.10 16.16 -5.88
N ALA A 385 -28.08 16.85 -5.30
CA ALA A 385 -28.08 18.31 -5.14
C ALA A 385 -26.95 18.76 -4.23
N SER A 386 -26.72 18.05 -3.13
CA SER A 386 -25.60 18.34 -2.23
C SER A 386 -24.24 18.10 -2.89
N GLN A 387 -24.07 17.01 -3.66
CA GLN A 387 -22.84 16.76 -4.41
C GLN A 387 -22.59 17.83 -5.47
N CYS A 388 -23.65 18.32 -6.11
CA CYS A 388 -23.56 19.46 -7.03
C CYS A 388 -23.05 20.72 -6.33
N LEU A 389 -23.65 21.10 -5.19
CA LEU A 389 -23.22 22.28 -4.42
C LEU A 389 -21.79 22.13 -3.88
N ILE A 390 -21.40 20.96 -3.39
CA ILE A 390 -20.03 20.67 -2.96
C ILE A 390 -19.06 20.85 -4.13
N ALA A 391 -19.37 20.28 -5.31
CA ALA A 391 -18.53 20.40 -6.50
C ALA A 391 -18.36 21.88 -6.93
N LEU A 392 -19.45 22.65 -6.92
CA LEU A 392 -19.44 24.08 -7.25
C LEU A 392 -18.56 24.87 -6.26
N VAL A 393 -18.65 24.59 -4.96
CA VAL A 393 -17.81 25.23 -3.94
C VAL A 393 -16.33 24.91 -4.16
N THR A 394 -16.01 23.64 -4.46
CA THR A 394 -14.61 23.22 -4.64
C THR A 394 -13.96 23.73 -5.92
N THR A 395 -14.74 24.03 -6.97
CA THR A 395 -14.22 24.36 -8.31
C THR A 395 -14.41 25.83 -8.70
N CYS A 396 -15.45 26.50 -8.20
CA CYS A 396 -15.80 27.87 -8.59
C CYS A 396 -15.38 28.94 -7.57
N ILE A 397 -14.77 28.56 -6.44
CA ILE A 397 -14.22 29.51 -5.47
C ILE A 397 -12.70 29.63 -5.71
N PRO A 398 -12.24 30.73 -6.33
CA PRO A 398 -10.82 30.91 -6.66
C PRO A 398 -10.01 31.25 -5.40
N HIS A 399 -8.95 30.51 -5.15
CA HIS A 399 -8.11 30.67 -3.96
C HIS A 399 -7.30 31.98 -4.00
N GLU A 400 -6.88 32.41 -5.20
CA GLU A 400 -6.09 33.64 -5.38
C GLU A 400 -6.87 34.90 -4.94
N ILE A 401 -8.14 35.01 -5.36
CA ILE A 401 -9.01 36.15 -4.99
C ILE A 401 -9.23 36.23 -3.47
N LEU A 402 -9.14 35.09 -2.77
CA LEU A 402 -9.34 35.01 -1.32
C LEU A 402 -8.08 35.40 -0.52
N VAL A 403 -6.91 35.29 -1.12
CA VAL A 403 -5.61 35.57 -0.47
C VAL A 403 -5.13 37.01 -0.72
N GLU A 404 -5.56 37.66 -1.81
CA GLU A 404 -5.21 39.06 -2.09
C GLU A 404 -5.62 40.00 -0.94
N GLY A 405 -4.64 40.79 -0.46
CA GLY A 405 -4.63 41.43 0.86
C GLY A 405 -5.80 42.35 1.24
N GLN A 406 -6.76 42.63 0.36
CA GLN A 406 -8.10 43.12 0.73
C GLN A 406 -9.17 42.61 -0.24
N LEU A 407 -10.01 41.69 0.23
CA LEU A 407 -11.23 41.27 -0.48
C LEU A 407 -12.03 42.51 -0.96
N THR A 408 -12.32 42.57 -2.26
CA THR A 408 -13.14 43.64 -2.83
C THR A 408 -14.55 43.64 -2.23
N ASN A 409 -15.23 44.79 -2.22
CA ASN A 409 -16.60 44.89 -1.71
C ASN A 409 -17.58 43.95 -2.45
N SER A 410 -17.34 43.72 -3.75
CA SER A 410 -18.10 42.75 -4.56
C SER A 410 -17.87 41.31 -4.08
N THR A 411 -16.62 40.90 -3.83
CA THR A 411 -16.29 39.55 -3.33
C THR A 411 -16.94 39.32 -1.96
N LYS A 412 -16.85 40.30 -1.05
CA LYS A 412 -17.48 40.22 0.28
C LYS A 412 -19.00 40.03 0.20
N ARG A 413 -19.65 40.73 -0.74
CA ARG A 413 -21.10 40.58 -0.98
C ARG A 413 -21.44 39.18 -1.49
N ILE A 414 -20.70 38.67 -2.47
CA ILE A 414 -20.89 37.31 -3.02
C ILE A 414 -20.75 36.25 -1.92
N LEU A 415 -19.68 36.34 -1.11
CA LEU A 415 -19.44 35.44 0.02
C LEU A 415 -20.56 35.53 1.08
N SER A 416 -21.05 36.75 1.37
CA SER A 416 -22.18 36.94 2.27
C SER A 416 -23.46 36.30 1.72
N ASP A 417 -23.74 36.45 0.43
CA ASP A 417 -24.94 35.90 -0.20
C ASP A 417 -24.89 34.35 -0.19
N ILE A 418 -23.74 33.75 -0.55
CA ILE A 418 -23.53 32.28 -0.46
C ILE A 418 -23.72 31.79 0.97
N SER A 419 -23.12 32.48 1.95
CA SER A 419 -23.17 32.08 3.35
C SER A 419 -24.58 32.20 3.92
N ASN A 420 -25.32 33.27 3.58
CA ASN A 420 -26.72 33.43 3.95
C ASN A 420 -27.60 32.31 3.36
N SER A 421 -27.39 31.97 2.09
CA SER A 421 -28.09 30.84 1.44
C SER A 421 -27.77 29.52 2.14
N ALA A 422 -26.49 29.22 2.42
CA ALA A 422 -26.08 28.01 3.12
C ALA A 422 -26.64 27.94 4.55
N LEU A 423 -26.69 29.07 5.28
CA LEU A 423 -27.30 29.13 6.61
C LEU A 423 -28.81 28.90 6.57
N SER A 424 -29.50 29.36 5.53
CA SER A 424 -30.94 29.14 5.37
C SER A 424 -31.32 27.65 5.22
N LEU A 425 -30.38 26.83 4.74
CA LEU A 425 -30.51 25.37 4.64
C LEU A 425 -30.53 24.66 6.00
N LEU A 426 -30.20 25.35 7.10
CA LEU A 426 -30.35 24.82 8.46
C LEU A 426 -31.76 25.01 9.03
N SER A 427 -32.69 25.57 8.25
CA SER A 427 -34.09 25.70 8.67
C SER A 427 -34.83 24.36 8.66
N VAL A 428 -35.96 24.29 9.37
CA VAL A 428 -36.82 23.10 9.47
C VAL A 428 -37.31 22.62 8.09
N LYS A 429 -37.40 23.52 7.11
CA LYS A 429 -37.77 23.19 5.72
C LYS A 429 -36.85 22.12 5.09
N TYR A 430 -35.61 22.05 5.53
CA TYR A 430 -34.57 21.17 4.96
C TYR A 430 -34.12 20.07 5.94
N GLN A 431 -34.86 19.86 7.04
CA GLN A 431 -34.46 18.95 8.12
C GLN A 431 -34.12 17.52 7.65
N ALA A 432 -34.88 16.99 6.68
CA ALA A 432 -34.62 15.65 6.14
C ALA A 432 -33.28 15.52 5.40
N ALA A 433 -32.73 16.64 4.91
CA ALA A 433 -31.48 16.73 4.17
C ALA A 433 -30.33 17.34 4.98
N TRP A 434 -30.46 17.51 6.31
CA TRP A 434 -29.43 18.15 7.13
C TRP A 434 -28.07 17.44 7.06
N LYS A 435 -28.07 16.12 6.92
CA LYS A 435 -26.85 15.34 6.71
C LYS A 435 -26.10 15.81 5.46
N GLU A 436 -26.82 15.96 4.36
CA GLU A 436 -26.31 16.48 3.10
C GLU A 436 -25.88 17.96 3.23
N VAL A 437 -26.66 18.78 3.93
CA VAL A 437 -26.36 20.20 4.18
C VAL A 437 -25.07 20.38 4.99
N PHE A 438 -24.82 19.53 5.98
CA PHE A 438 -23.56 19.58 6.74
C PHE A 438 -22.35 19.30 5.84
N GLY A 439 -22.49 18.39 4.86
CA GLY A 439 -21.47 18.16 3.84
C GLY A 439 -21.16 19.40 2.99
N ILE A 440 -22.18 20.18 2.63
CA ILE A 440 -22.01 21.45 1.90
C ILE A 440 -21.26 22.48 2.76
N LEU A 441 -21.63 22.61 4.04
CA LEU A 441 -20.97 23.53 4.97
C LEU A 441 -19.51 23.13 5.26
N VAL A 442 -19.21 21.82 5.36
CA VAL A 442 -17.84 21.32 5.44
C VAL A 442 -17.02 21.76 4.23
N ALA A 443 -17.55 21.58 3.01
CA ALA A 443 -16.88 22.03 1.79
C ALA A 443 -16.65 23.54 1.77
N LEU A 444 -17.60 24.34 2.27
CA LEU A 444 -17.45 25.80 2.38
C LEU A 444 -16.36 26.21 3.39
N PHE A 445 -16.27 25.53 4.55
CA PHE A 445 -15.16 25.77 5.49
C PHE A 445 -13.80 25.40 4.89
N ASP A 446 -13.73 24.28 4.17
CA ASP A 446 -12.48 23.84 3.53
C ASP A 446 -12.08 24.75 2.36
N ALA A 447 -13.03 25.32 1.61
CA ALA A 447 -12.74 26.23 0.50
C ALA A 447 -12.40 27.67 0.94
N LEU A 448 -13.00 28.17 2.03
CA LEU A 448 -12.77 29.54 2.51
C LEU A 448 -11.61 29.65 3.51
N ASP A 449 -11.23 28.56 4.18
CA ASP A 449 -10.22 28.54 5.25
C ASP A 449 -10.46 29.72 6.24
N PHE A 450 -9.43 30.49 6.58
CA PHE A 450 -9.51 31.61 7.52
C PHE A 450 -10.44 32.76 7.06
N VAL A 451 -10.79 32.83 5.76
CA VAL A 451 -11.75 33.81 5.22
C VAL A 451 -13.19 33.47 5.63
N ALA A 452 -13.45 32.26 6.13
CA ALA A 452 -14.74 31.89 6.69
C ALA A 452 -15.19 32.78 7.87
N ASP A 453 -14.27 33.49 8.55
CA ASP A 453 -14.60 34.54 9.53
C ASP A 453 -14.79 35.89 8.81
N PRO A 454 -15.98 36.55 8.89
CA PRO A 454 -17.11 36.26 9.79
C PRO A 454 -18.26 35.45 9.16
N TYR A 455 -18.20 35.11 7.88
CA TYR A 455 -19.38 34.68 7.11
C TYR A 455 -20.03 33.36 7.59
N LEU A 456 -19.26 32.37 8.03
CA LEU A 456 -19.77 31.05 8.46
C LEU A 456 -19.82 30.87 9.99
N VAL A 457 -19.49 31.90 10.76
CA VAL A 457 -19.46 31.84 12.23
C VAL A 457 -20.82 31.44 12.81
N GLN A 458 -21.92 31.94 12.23
CA GLN A 458 -23.27 31.60 12.68
C GLN A 458 -23.59 30.11 12.52
N ALA A 459 -23.02 29.42 11.52
CA ALA A 459 -23.23 27.99 11.33
C ALA A 459 -22.63 27.20 12.51
N VAL A 460 -21.45 27.62 12.98
CA VAL A 460 -20.78 27.03 14.14
C VAL A 460 -21.60 27.20 15.42
N VAL A 461 -22.21 28.38 15.62
CA VAL A 461 -23.11 28.64 16.77
C VAL A 461 -24.29 27.68 16.74
N VAL A 462 -25.05 27.67 15.65
CA VAL A 462 -26.28 26.87 15.52
C VAL A 462 -25.99 25.39 15.67
N ILE A 463 -24.96 24.88 14.97
CA ILE A 463 -24.64 23.45 14.97
C ILE A 463 -23.98 23.04 16.28
N GLY A 464 -23.18 23.91 16.89
CA GLY A 464 -22.63 23.69 18.22
C GLY A 464 -23.69 23.58 19.31
N GLU A 465 -24.74 24.40 19.24
CA GLU A 465 -25.89 24.33 20.13
C GLU A 465 -26.71 23.05 19.88
N LEU A 466 -27.04 22.74 18.62
CA LEU A 466 -27.72 21.48 18.25
C LEU A 466 -26.96 20.26 18.75
N ARG A 467 -25.64 20.24 18.58
CA ARG A 467 -24.75 19.16 19.02
C ARG A 467 -24.68 19.00 20.54
N THR A 468 -24.96 20.06 21.29
CA THR A 468 -25.01 20.03 22.76
C THR A 468 -26.34 19.47 23.28
N GLY A 469 -27.38 19.39 22.43
CA GLY A 469 -28.67 18.79 22.78
C GLY A 469 -28.59 17.27 22.94
N GLU A 470 -29.20 16.73 24.00
CA GLU A 470 -29.14 15.29 24.31
C GLU A 470 -29.86 14.43 23.26
N GLU A 471 -30.95 14.92 22.65
CA GLU A 471 -31.78 14.18 21.69
C GLU A 471 -31.32 14.30 20.22
N PHE A 472 -30.22 14.98 19.94
CA PHE A 472 -29.75 15.18 18.56
C PHE A 472 -29.08 13.91 18.01
N GLU A 473 -29.63 13.36 16.92
CA GLU A 473 -29.13 12.12 16.29
C GLU A 473 -27.92 12.36 15.34
N GLY A 474 -27.80 13.55 14.73
CA GLY A 474 -26.78 13.88 13.71
C GLY A 474 -25.41 14.26 14.25
N ARG A 475 -24.98 13.66 15.37
CA ARG A 475 -23.77 14.08 16.11
C ARG A 475 -22.49 13.88 15.32
N ALA A 476 -22.39 12.80 14.55
CA ALA A 476 -21.19 12.50 13.76
C ALA A 476 -20.98 13.56 12.68
N GLU A 477 -22.02 13.89 11.93
CA GLU A 477 -21.95 14.90 10.87
C GLU A 477 -21.72 16.30 11.44
N ALA A 478 -22.27 16.62 12.62
CA ALA A 478 -21.97 17.86 13.32
C ALA A 478 -20.50 17.90 13.80
N ASP A 479 -19.96 16.79 14.31
CA ASP A 479 -18.56 16.69 14.74
C ASP A 479 -17.58 16.87 13.55
N ASP A 480 -17.94 16.34 12.37
CA ASP A 480 -17.19 16.56 11.11
C ASP A 480 -17.19 18.03 10.68
N LEU A 481 -18.34 18.70 10.79
CA LEU A 481 -18.46 20.12 10.49
C LEU A 481 -17.71 21.01 11.47
N LEU A 482 -17.83 20.75 12.77
CA LEU A 482 -17.07 21.46 13.80
C LEU A 482 -15.56 21.23 13.60
N SER A 483 -15.17 20.05 13.14
CA SER A 483 -13.79 19.73 12.77
C SER A 483 -13.30 20.54 11.57
N ALA A 484 -14.11 20.70 10.53
CA ALA A 484 -13.81 21.59 9.41
C ALA A 484 -13.70 23.07 9.85
N ALA A 485 -14.62 23.52 10.71
CA ALA A 485 -14.58 24.86 11.29
C ALA A 485 -13.32 25.11 12.14
N ILE A 486 -12.87 24.11 12.92
CA ILE A 486 -11.61 24.21 13.69
C ILE A 486 -10.40 24.35 12.76
N ARG A 487 -10.37 23.63 11.62
CA ARG A 487 -9.29 23.75 10.62
C ARG A 487 -9.24 25.14 9.99
N ALA A 488 -10.40 25.68 9.63
CA ALA A 488 -10.55 26.96 8.96
C ALA A 488 -10.34 28.17 9.90
N LEU A 489 -11.08 28.22 11.02
CA LEU A 489 -11.10 29.37 11.95
C LEU A 489 -9.97 29.31 13.00
N GLY A 490 -9.43 28.12 13.24
CA GLY A 490 -8.47 27.87 14.32
C GLY A 490 -9.10 27.75 15.70
N PRO A 491 -8.34 27.23 16.69
CA PRO A 491 -8.89 26.89 18.00
C PRO A 491 -9.28 28.11 18.84
N LYS A 492 -8.60 29.25 18.69
CA LYS A 492 -8.90 30.46 19.47
C LYS A 492 -10.30 30.98 19.16
N LYS A 493 -10.59 31.24 17.89
CA LYS A 493 -11.90 31.72 17.45
C LYS A 493 -13.00 30.70 17.75
N MET A 494 -12.71 29.42 17.56
CA MET A 494 -13.63 28.34 17.90
C MET A 494 -14.07 28.38 19.37
N LEU A 495 -13.14 28.60 20.31
CA LEU A 495 -13.45 28.63 21.74
C LEU A 495 -14.03 29.96 22.22
N GLU A 496 -13.80 31.05 21.49
CA GLU A 496 -14.54 32.31 21.68
C GLU A 496 -16.04 32.13 21.35
N ILE A 497 -16.35 31.34 20.30
CA ILE A 497 -17.73 31.05 19.87
C ILE A 497 -18.37 29.98 20.76
N LEU A 498 -17.70 28.84 20.95
CA LEU A 498 -18.17 27.70 21.76
C LEU A 498 -17.19 27.44 22.92
N PRO A 499 -17.33 28.14 24.05
CA PRO A 499 -16.44 27.96 25.20
C PRO A 499 -16.60 26.58 25.83
N LEU A 500 -15.49 26.01 26.31
CA LEU A 500 -15.43 24.66 26.88
C LEU A 500 -16.21 24.52 28.21
N ASN A 501 -16.26 25.58 29.03
CA ASN A 501 -16.97 25.62 30.32
C ASN A 501 -16.67 24.44 31.28
N LEU A 502 -15.41 23.96 31.36
CA LEU A 502 -15.04 22.78 32.14
C LEU A 502 -14.84 23.04 33.65
N GLU A 503 -14.58 24.29 34.03
CA GLU A 503 -14.29 24.65 35.41
C GLU A 503 -15.54 24.53 36.30
N ASN A 504 -16.66 25.11 35.84
CA ASN A 504 -17.95 25.16 36.53
C ASN A 504 -19.11 25.06 35.52
N PRO A 505 -19.43 23.84 35.04
CA PRO A 505 -20.55 23.66 34.13
C PRO A 505 -21.88 23.85 34.86
N GLY A 506 -22.83 24.51 34.20
CA GLY A 506 -24.17 24.74 34.70
C GLY A 506 -25.22 24.66 33.58
N PRO A 507 -26.52 24.73 33.90
CA PRO A 507 -27.59 24.62 32.91
C PRO A 507 -27.55 25.71 31.84
N THR A 508 -27.01 26.89 32.16
CA THR A 508 -26.80 28.00 31.22
C THR A 508 -25.43 27.98 30.54
N ARG A 509 -24.50 27.14 31.01
CA ARG A 509 -23.12 27.01 30.51
C ARG A 509 -22.72 25.53 30.52
N PRO A 510 -23.24 24.72 29.58
CA PRO A 510 -22.94 23.30 29.53
C PRO A 510 -21.44 23.10 29.27
N GLY A 511 -20.85 22.10 29.92
CA GLY A 511 -19.48 21.69 29.66
C GLY A 511 -19.37 21.01 28.30
N ARG A 512 -18.40 21.40 27.48
CA ARG A 512 -18.23 20.90 26.10
C ARG A 512 -16.96 20.05 25.96
N ALA A 513 -16.81 19.04 26.81
CA ALA A 513 -15.65 18.15 26.80
C ALA A 513 -15.46 17.43 25.46
N PHE A 514 -16.54 17.19 24.69
CA PHE A 514 -16.50 16.59 23.36
C PHE A 514 -15.67 17.40 22.34
N LEU A 515 -15.47 18.71 22.55
CA LEU A 515 -14.62 19.54 21.69
C LEU A 515 -13.13 19.20 21.81
N LEU A 516 -12.66 18.66 22.95
CA LEU A 516 -11.23 18.38 23.15
C LEU A 516 -10.69 17.34 22.14
N PRO A 517 -11.34 16.18 21.91
CA PRO A 517 -10.98 15.27 20.83
C PRO A 517 -11.00 15.93 19.44
N LEU A 518 -12.01 16.75 19.13
CA LEU A 518 -12.12 17.42 17.83
C LEU A 518 -10.98 18.42 17.61
N LEU A 519 -10.65 19.21 18.63
CA LEU A 519 -9.50 20.12 18.63
C LEU A 519 -8.19 19.35 18.40
N ARG A 520 -8.00 18.21 19.07
CA ARG A 520 -6.77 17.39 18.94
C ARG A 520 -6.53 16.92 17.51
N ASP A 521 -7.59 16.63 16.78
CA ASP A 521 -7.48 16.00 15.47
C ASP A 521 -7.54 17.04 14.33
N SER A 522 -8.13 18.22 14.57
CA SER A 522 -8.39 19.25 13.57
C SER A 522 -7.55 20.52 13.67
N ILE A 523 -6.83 20.79 14.76
CA ILE A 523 -5.96 21.98 14.84
C ILE A 523 -4.82 21.91 13.81
N ARG A 524 -4.63 23.00 13.05
CA ARG A 524 -3.52 23.22 12.12
C ARG A 524 -3.06 24.68 12.22
N ASN A 525 -1.74 24.92 12.12
CA ASN A 525 -1.14 26.26 12.03
C ASN A 525 -1.66 27.26 13.08
N ALA A 526 -1.92 26.78 14.30
CA ALA A 526 -2.51 27.60 15.35
C ALA A 526 -1.49 28.57 15.94
N LYS A 527 -2.00 29.58 16.66
CA LYS A 527 -1.16 30.42 17.53
C LYS A 527 -0.78 29.63 18.77
N LEU A 528 0.50 29.37 18.95
CA LEU A 528 1.06 28.69 20.11
C LEU A 528 0.76 29.47 21.40
N GLY A 529 0.73 30.80 21.34
CA GLY A 529 0.40 31.66 22.49
C GLY A 529 -0.96 31.35 23.09
N HIS A 530 -1.94 30.94 22.28
CA HIS A 530 -3.25 30.53 22.78
C HIS A 530 -3.18 29.30 23.69
N PHE A 531 -2.30 28.34 23.39
CA PHE A 531 -2.10 27.21 24.29
C PHE A 531 -1.51 27.67 25.63
N ILE A 532 -0.57 28.59 25.60
CA ILE A 532 0.11 29.12 26.78
C ILE A 532 -0.84 29.93 27.66
N ASP A 533 -1.62 30.83 27.07
CA ASP A 533 -2.43 31.80 27.79
C ASP A 533 -3.79 31.24 28.24
N TYR A 534 -4.30 30.21 27.56
CA TYR A 534 -5.62 29.65 27.84
C TYR A 534 -5.57 28.17 28.29
N MET A 535 -4.90 27.29 27.54
CA MET A 535 -4.94 25.85 27.81
C MET A 535 -4.11 25.45 29.05
N ILE A 536 -2.95 26.07 29.27
CA ILE A 536 -2.11 25.78 30.45
C ILE A 536 -2.81 26.22 31.75
N PRO A 537 -3.30 27.47 31.88
CA PRO A 537 -4.05 27.89 33.08
C PRO A 537 -5.27 27.01 33.34
N LEU A 538 -6.01 26.63 32.29
CA LEU A 538 -7.13 25.70 32.42
C LEU A 538 -6.67 24.33 32.95
N SER A 539 -5.56 23.79 32.43
CA SER A 539 -4.97 22.54 32.91
C SER A 539 -4.55 22.63 34.38
N ASP A 540 -3.96 23.75 34.80
CA ASP A 540 -3.54 23.99 36.18
C ASP A 540 -4.74 24.09 37.12
N HIS A 541 -5.80 24.81 36.75
CA HIS A 541 -7.04 24.88 37.52
C HIS A 541 -7.70 23.50 37.68
N LEU A 542 -7.78 22.71 36.60
CA LEU A 542 -8.33 21.35 36.68
C LEU A 542 -7.44 20.44 37.54
N SER A 543 -6.11 20.61 37.49
CA SER A 543 -5.16 19.88 38.34
C SER A 543 -5.30 20.24 39.81
N GLN A 544 -5.54 21.53 40.13
CA GLN A 544 -5.85 21.98 41.49
C GLN A 544 -7.15 21.35 42.00
N LYS A 545 -8.19 21.32 41.15
CA LYS A 545 -9.46 20.66 41.48
C LYS A 545 -9.28 19.17 41.73
N VAL A 546 -8.41 18.49 40.97
CA VAL A 546 -8.03 17.09 41.25
C VAL A 546 -7.37 16.95 42.63
N ALA A 547 -6.48 17.87 43.02
CA ALA A 547 -5.85 17.85 44.34
C ALA A 547 -6.90 18.04 45.47
N GLU A 548 -7.82 19.00 45.33
CA GLU A 548 -8.90 19.23 46.32
C GLU A 548 -9.87 18.03 46.42
N LEU A 549 -10.15 17.35 45.32
CA LEU A 549 -11.04 16.19 45.29
C LEU A 549 -10.36 14.93 45.83
N ASN A 550 -9.03 14.81 45.70
CA ASN A 550 -8.23 13.78 46.35
C ASN A 550 -8.36 13.86 47.88
N GLU A 551 -8.40 15.07 48.45
CA GLU A 551 -8.63 15.25 49.89
C GLU A 551 -10.05 14.85 50.34
N LYS A 552 -11.02 14.86 49.40
CA LYS A 552 -12.44 14.52 49.63
C LYS A 552 -12.81 13.09 49.22
N GLU A 553 -11.83 12.27 48.82
CA GLU A 553 -11.97 10.86 48.39
C GLU A 553 -12.99 10.61 47.25
N LYS A 554 -13.22 11.59 46.37
CA LYS A 554 -14.17 11.46 45.25
C LYS A 554 -13.54 10.82 44.00
N ALA A 555 -13.33 9.50 44.04
CA ALA A 555 -12.58 8.75 43.02
C ALA A 555 -13.04 8.95 41.55
N VAL A 556 -14.35 9.07 41.30
CA VAL A 556 -14.90 9.23 39.94
C VAL A 556 -14.58 10.62 39.37
N GLU A 557 -14.84 11.68 40.14
CA GLU A 557 -14.57 13.06 39.73
C GLU A 557 -13.06 13.28 39.50
N ILE A 558 -12.20 12.66 40.33
CA ILE A 558 -10.74 12.67 40.16
C ILE A 558 -10.33 12.09 38.81
N LYS A 559 -10.84 10.90 38.44
CA LYS A 559 -10.49 10.25 37.16
C LYS A 559 -10.95 11.08 35.95
N ILE A 560 -12.13 11.70 36.03
CA ILE A 560 -12.67 12.56 34.97
C ILE A 560 -11.78 13.79 34.77
N TYR A 561 -11.50 14.54 35.84
CA TYR A 561 -10.67 15.74 35.74
C TYR A 561 -9.22 15.43 35.35
N SER A 562 -8.65 14.33 35.85
CA SER A 562 -7.33 13.85 35.40
C SER A 562 -7.32 13.55 33.89
N THR A 563 -8.38 12.89 33.38
CA THR A 563 -8.47 12.62 31.94
C THR A 563 -8.63 13.90 31.12
N LEU A 564 -9.36 14.90 31.63
CA LEU A 564 -9.45 16.21 30.97
C LEU A 564 -8.09 16.92 30.92
N VAL A 565 -7.30 16.85 31.99
CA VAL A 565 -5.92 17.35 32.02
C VAL A 565 -5.08 16.68 30.94
N ASP A 566 -5.12 15.35 30.82
CA ASP A 566 -4.40 14.61 29.78
C ASP A 566 -4.87 14.98 28.37
N GLN A 567 -6.18 15.17 28.18
CA GLN A 567 -6.75 15.58 26.91
C GLN A 567 -6.30 16.99 26.51
N ILE A 568 -6.24 17.94 27.44
CA ILE A 568 -5.72 19.29 27.19
C ILE A 568 -4.25 19.22 26.75
N TRP A 569 -3.41 18.48 27.49
CA TRP A 569 -2.01 18.30 27.10
C TRP A 569 -1.87 17.58 25.75
N SER A 570 -2.77 16.66 25.42
CA SER A 570 -2.76 15.97 24.12
C SER A 570 -2.98 16.90 22.92
N LEU A 571 -3.47 18.13 23.12
CA LEU A 571 -3.57 19.16 22.10
C LEU A 571 -2.22 19.80 21.76
N PHE A 572 -1.28 19.82 22.71
CA PHE A 572 -0.01 20.53 22.59
C PHE A 572 0.77 20.21 21.30
N PRO A 573 0.89 18.95 20.85
CA PRO A 573 1.62 18.63 19.62
C PRO A 573 1.05 19.30 18.37
N ARG A 574 -0.27 19.55 18.30
CA ARG A 574 -0.90 20.24 17.17
C ARG A 574 -0.68 21.75 17.19
N TYR A 575 -0.57 22.34 18.38
CA TYR A 575 -0.16 23.75 18.51
C TYR A 575 1.31 23.95 18.14
N CYS A 576 2.11 22.89 18.13
CA CYS A 576 3.49 22.92 17.69
C CYS A 576 3.66 22.60 16.19
N ASP A 577 2.59 22.25 15.49
CA ASP A 577 2.60 21.96 14.06
C ASP A 577 2.57 23.28 13.26
N LEU A 578 3.77 23.74 12.89
CA LEU A 578 4.03 24.99 12.17
C LEU A 578 3.22 26.20 12.71
N PRO A 579 3.48 26.64 13.96
CA PRO A 579 2.73 27.72 14.59
C PRO A 579 3.04 29.09 13.98
N THR A 580 2.02 29.93 13.89
CA THR A 580 2.09 31.25 13.24
C THR A 580 2.88 32.30 14.05
N ASP A 581 3.05 32.10 15.35
CA ASP A 581 3.65 33.04 16.31
C ASP A 581 4.84 32.43 17.09
N LEU A 582 5.52 31.43 16.51
CA LEU A 582 6.56 30.65 17.18
C LEU A 582 7.60 31.51 17.93
N ARG A 583 8.17 32.51 17.23
CA ARG A 583 9.25 33.38 17.74
C ARG A 583 8.79 34.29 18.87
N GLU A 584 7.50 34.61 18.95
CA GLU A 584 6.92 35.45 20.00
C GLU A 584 6.52 34.62 21.22
N SER A 585 5.86 33.48 20.97
CA SER A 585 5.25 32.64 22.00
C SER A 585 6.22 31.64 22.64
N PHE A 586 7.16 31.07 21.89
CA PHE A 586 8.16 30.12 22.42
C PHE A 586 9.39 30.83 23.01
N ASN A 587 9.17 31.67 24.02
CA ASN A 587 10.23 32.42 24.70
C ASN A 587 10.99 31.60 25.77
N GLN A 588 12.04 32.18 26.36
CA GLN A 588 12.88 31.53 27.38
C GLN A 588 12.06 31.03 28.59
N LYS A 589 11.08 31.80 29.07
CA LYS A 589 10.23 31.41 30.21
C LYS A 589 9.41 30.16 29.89
N TYR A 590 8.86 30.10 28.67
CA TYR A 590 8.09 28.93 28.25
C TYR A 590 8.99 27.70 28.01
N ALA A 591 10.17 27.90 27.44
CA ALA A 591 11.15 26.84 27.28
C ALA A 591 11.57 26.22 28.63
N GLU A 592 11.77 27.05 29.67
CA GLU A 592 12.04 26.59 31.03
C GLU A 592 10.85 25.83 31.64
N LEU A 593 9.62 26.28 31.38
CA LEU A 593 8.41 25.57 31.81
C LEU A 593 8.35 24.17 31.18
N ILE A 594 8.57 24.05 29.87
CA ILE A 594 8.59 22.73 29.19
C ILE A 594 9.73 21.86 29.70
N ALA A 595 10.92 22.42 29.95
CA ALA A 595 12.02 21.68 30.56
C ALA A 595 11.66 21.15 31.95
N ASN A 596 11.02 21.96 32.80
CA ASN A 596 10.55 21.55 34.12
C ASN A 596 9.49 20.45 34.03
N VAL A 597 8.54 20.54 33.09
CA VAL A 597 7.54 19.50 32.85
C VAL A 597 8.21 18.18 32.44
N LEU A 598 9.21 18.22 31.55
CA LEU A 598 9.98 17.04 31.14
C LEU A 598 10.70 16.35 32.32
N TYR A 599 11.23 17.14 33.26
CA TYR A 599 11.86 16.59 34.47
C TYR A 599 10.84 16.01 35.45
N GLN A 600 9.80 16.79 35.79
CA GLN A 600 8.91 16.49 36.91
C GLN A 600 7.76 15.52 36.57
N LYS A 601 7.19 15.61 35.35
CA LYS A 601 5.96 14.88 34.97
C LYS A 601 6.27 13.79 33.93
N VAL A 602 6.52 12.57 34.39
CA VAL A 602 6.89 11.42 33.53
C VAL A 602 5.82 11.12 32.48
N GLU A 603 4.54 11.19 32.85
CA GLU A 603 3.39 10.90 31.98
C GLU A 603 3.28 11.87 30.79
N LEU A 604 3.72 13.12 30.97
CA LEU A 604 3.69 14.15 29.92
C LEU A 604 4.94 14.16 29.02
N ARG A 605 5.98 13.38 29.35
CA ARG A 605 7.24 13.35 28.57
C ARG A 605 6.99 13.02 27.11
N GLN A 606 6.19 12.00 26.84
CA GLN A 606 5.89 11.57 25.47
C GLN A 606 5.22 12.70 24.66
N VAL A 607 4.27 13.40 25.26
CA VAL A 607 3.55 14.50 24.60
C VAL A 607 4.50 15.67 24.35
N CYS A 608 5.28 16.09 25.36
CA CYS A 608 6.22 17.20 25.23
C CYS A 608 7.31 16.92 24.19
N CYS A 609 7.91 15.71 24.20
CA CYS A 609 8.89 15.28 23.21
C CYS A 609 8.27 15.29 21.80
N LYS A 610 7.07 14.72 21.62
CA LYS A 610 6.37 14.75 20.34
C LYS A 610 6.13 16.19 19.85
N SER A 611 5.70 17.10 20.74
CA SER A 611 5.48 18.51 20.40
C SER A 611 6.75 19.21 19.95
N LEU A 612 7.84 19.06 20.71
CA LEU A 612 9.14 19.64 20.38
C LEU A 612 9.68 19.08 19.06
N ARG A 613 9.50 17.77 18.82
CA ARG A 613 9.89 17.12 17.58
C ARG A 613 9.11 17.67 16.37
N ILE A 614 7.78 17.70 16.47
CA ILE A 614 6.90 18.24 15.42
C ILE A 614 7.27 19.70 15.12
N MET A 615 7.54 20.51 16.14
CA MET A 615 7.93 21.92 15.96
C MET A 615 9.16 22.08 15.05
N VAL A 616 10.15 21.21 15.22
CA VAL A 616 11.37 21.24 14.38
C VAL A 616 11.09 20.62 13.01
N GLU A 617 10.52 19.41 12.98
CA GLU A 617 10.27 18.65 11.74
C GLU A 617 9.33 19.41 10.80
N SER A 618 8.23 20.00 11.28
CA SER A 618 7.26 20.71 10.44
C SER A 618 7.87 21.95 9.78
N ASN A 619 8.66 22.74 10.53
CA ASN A 619 9.34 23.91 9.97
C ASN A 619 10.43 23.49 8.97
N LYS A 620 11.18 22.42 9.25
CA LYS A 620 12.22 21.90 8.36
C LYS A 620 11.63 21.39 7.05
N MET A 621 10.63 20.52 7.11
CA MET A 621 9.97 19.95 5.93
C MET A 621 9.34 21.05 5.06
N TYR A 622 8.77 22.09 5.68
CA TYR A 622 8.20 23.22 4.94
C TYR A 622 9.26 24.15 4.33
N ALA A 623 10.41 24.33 4.99
CA ALA A 623 11.50 25.17 4.51
C ALA A 623 12.34 24.52 3.39
N GLU A 624 12.50 23.20 3.44
CA GLU A 624 13.31 22.40 2.51
C GLU A 624 12.48 21.76 1.38
N GLY A 625 11.16 21.64 1.54
CA GLY A 625 10.29 21.02 0.55
C GLY A 625 10.13 21.84 -0.74
N ASP A 626 10.52 21.25 -1.87
CA ASP A 626 10.02 21.57 -3.21
C ASP A 626 8.66 20.90 -3.38
N ILE A 627 7.64 21.49 -2.78
CA ILE A 627 6.26 21.08 -3.00
C ILE A 627 5.65 22.15 -3.89
N ASP A 628 5.78 21.95 -5.21
CA ASP A 628 4.95 22.63 -6.20
C ASP A 628 3.47 22.39 -5.85
N GLY A 629 2.65 23.44 -5.79
CA GLY A 629 1.21 23.33 -5.43
C GLY A 629 0.87 23.56 -3.96
N LEU A 630 1.67 24.36 -3.25
CA LEU A 630 1.39 24.81 -1.89
C LEU A 630 -0.03 25.40 -1.77
N ASN A 631 -0.78 25.02 -0.74
CA ASN A 631 -2.08 25.64 -0.43
C ASN A 631 -1.85 27.17 -0.27
N PRO A 632 -2.41 28.03 -1.14
CA PRO A 632 -2.17 29.47 -1.10
C PRO A 632 -2.48 30.11 0.26
N PHE A 633 -3.43 29.52 1.01
CA PHE A 633 -3.77 29.98 2.35
C PHE A 633 -2.66 29.73 3.39
N LEU A 634 -1.84 28.69 3.20
CA LEU A 634 -0.72 28.40 4.10
C LEU A 634 0.43 29.37 3.86
N GLU A 635 0.78 29.62 2.60
CA GLU A 635 1.81 30.61 2.24
C GLU A 635 1.44 32.02 2.72
N ALA A 636 0.14 32.37 2.64
CA ALA A 636 -0.38 33.61 3.19
C ALA A 636 -0.21 33.75 4.72
N LYS A 637 -0.27 32.62 5.46
CA LYS A 637 -0.10 32.60 6.92
C LYS A 637 1.37 32.53 7.34
N ILE A 638 2.17 31.70 6.67
CA ILE A 638 3.57 31.42 7.00
C ILE A 638 4.35 31.22 5.69
N SER A 639 5.25 32.16 5.38
CA SER A 639 6.13 32.04 4.23
C SER A 639 7.24 30.99 4.45
N LYS A 640 7.82 30.45 3.37
CA LYS A 640 9.02 29.59 3.50
C LYS A 640 10.19 30.32 4.18
N GLU A 641 10.29 31.64 3.99
CA GLU A 641 11.28 32.48 4.69
C GLU A 641 11.02 32.55 6.20
N ASP A 642 9.77 32.65 6.64
CA ASP A 642 9.42 32.64 8.06
C ASP A 642 9.75 31.30 8.71
N ALA A 643 9.54 30.18 8.01
CA ALA A 643 9.94 28.88 8.51
C ALA A 643 11.46 28.74 8.66
N LYS A 644 12.26 29.27 7.73
CA LYS A 644 13.72 29.36 7.88
C LYS A 644 14.11 30.20 9.11
N LYS A 645 13.50 31.37 9.31
CA LYS A 645 13.72 32.21 10.49
C LYS A 645 13.29 31.52 11.79
N ASN A 646 12.24 30.69 11.76
CA ASN A 646 11.83 29.88 12.91
C ASN A 646 12.89 28.82 13.24
N LEU A 647 13.47 28.14 12.25
CA LEU A 647 14.55 27.17 12.46
C LEU A 647 15.80 27.83 13.03
N GLU A 648 16.18 29.01 12.53
CA GLU A 648 17.29 29.81 13.09
C GLU A 648 17.04 30.15 14.57
N TYR A 649 15.82 30.59 14.92
CA TYR A 649 15.43 30.85 16.30
C TYR A 649 15.52 29.59 17.18
N LEU A 650 15.01 28.45 16.72
CA LEU A 650 15.10 27.17 17.44
C LEU A 650 16.54 26.68 17.59
N SER A 651 17.39 26.91 16.58
CA SER A 651 18.82 26.54 16.61
C SER A 651 19.57 27.23 17.76
N ALA A 652 19.23 28.49 18.06
CA ALA A 652 19.83 29.24 19.16
C ALA A 652 19.50 28.65 20.55
N MET A 653 18.39 27.90 20.66
CA MET A 653 17.97 27.24 21.89
C MET A 653 18.33 25.75 21.93
N ALA A 654 18.78 25.18 20.80
CA ALA A 654 18.94 23.74 20.63
C ALA A 654 19.91 23.12 21.64
N SER A 655 21.07 23.76 21.86
CA SER A 655 22.09 23.29 22.82
C SER A 655 21.56 23.17 24.26
N LYS A 656 20.66 24.06 24.68
CA LYS A 656 20.02 24.00 26.01
C LYS A 656 19.02 22.84 26.09
N PHE A 657 18.20 22.66 25.05
CA PHE A 657 17.24 21.57 25.00
C PHE A 657 17.91 20.19 24.87
N LEU A 658 18.99 20.06 24.10
CA LEU A 658 19.78 18.84 24.03
C LEU A 658 20.30 18.43 25.42
N ALA A 659 20.80 19.38 26.22
CA ALA A 659 21.22 19.09 27.59
C ALA A 659 20.06 18.58 28.47
N VAL A 660 18.87 19.20 28.35
CA VAL A 660 17.66 18.74 29.07
C VAL A 660 17.29 17.33 28.62
N LEU A 661 17.18 17.10 27.31
CA LEU A 661 16.79 15.82 26.74
C LEU A 661 17.79 14.71 27.07
N PHE A 662 19.10 14.98 27.09
CA PHE A 662 20.12 14.00 27.49
C PHE A 662 19.96 13.59 28.96
N ASN A 663 19.71 14.55 29.85
CA ASN A 663 19.46 14.26 31.25
C ASN A 663 18.18 13.44 31.45
N VAL A 664 17.09 13.81 30.75
CA VAL A 664 15.82 13.07 30.80
C VAL A 664 15.99 11.67 30.20
N PHE A 665 16.74 11.53 29.10
CA PHE A 665 17.07 10.25 28.48
C PHE A 665 17.83 9.34 29.46
N ASN A 666 18.81 9.89 30.18
CA ASN A 666 19.56 9.16 31.20
C ASN A 666 18.67 8.67 32.36
N GLN A 667 17.66 9.44 32.76
CA GLN A 667 16.73 9.10 33.85
C GLN A 667 15.56 8.21 33.42
N THR A 668 15.43 7.89 32.13
CA THR A 668 14.27 7.14 31.59
C THR A 668 14.61 5.67 31.37
N VAL A 669 13.63 4.78 31.58
CA VAL A 669 13.76 3.33 31.32
C VAL A 669 13.76 3.02 29.81
N THR A 670 14.38 1.92 29.41
CA THR A 670 14.62 1.57 27.98
C THR A 670 13.38 1.62 27.10
N GLU A 671 12.23 1.17 27.59
CA GLU A 671 10.97 1.10 26.82
C GLU A 671 10.43 2.47 26.41
N HIS A 672 10.72 3.51 27.21
CA HIS A 672 10.22 4.86 27.00
C HIS A 672 11.31 5.82 26.46
N ARG A 673 12.43 5.29 25.95
CA ARG A 673 13.54 6.11 25.46
C ARG A 673 13.42 6.52 23.98
N GLN A 674 12.68 5.77 23.16
CA GLN A 674 12.68 5.99 21.71
C GLN A 674 12.16 7.38 21.33
N TYR A 675 11.03 7.82 21.88
CA TYR A 675 10.46 9.13 21.53
C TYR A 675 11.38 10.30 21.96
N ILE A 676 12.18 10.10 23.01
CA ILE A 676 13.19 11.08 23.46
C ILE A 676 14.34 11.11 22.45
N LEU A 677 14.81 9.95 22.01
CA LEU A 677 15.86 9.82 21.00
C LEU A 677 15.45 10.46 19.66
N ASP A 678 14.21 10.24 19.23
CA ASP A 678 13.68 10.88 18.02
C ASP A 678 13.67 12.41 18.16
N THR A 679 13.32 12.93 19.35
CA THR A 679 13.36 14.37 19.64
C THR A 679 14.79 14.90 19.64
N ILE A 680 15.73 14.13 20.19
CA ILE A 680 17.17 14.45 20.16
C ILE A 680 17.64 14.56 18.72
N ASN A 681 17.31 13.60 17.84
CA ASN A 681 17.70 13.65 16.42
C ASN A 681 17.14 14.89 15.72
N ALA A 682 15.88 15.25 15.96
CA ALA A 682 15.30 16.47 15.40
C ALA A 682 16.09 17.72 15.81
N PHE A 683 16.45 17.85 17.09
CA PHE A 683 17.26 18.98 17.56
C PHE A 683 18.71 18.94 17.05
N LEU A 684 19.34 17.77 16.96
CA LEU A 684 20.67 17.62 16.37
C LEU A 684 20.69 18.11 14.92
N SER A 685 19.62 17.85 14.16
CA SER A 685 19.52 18.26 12.75
C SER A 685 19.50 19.77 12.50
N ILE A 686 19.20 20.58 13.52
CA ILE A 686 19.19 22.06 13.45
C ILE A 686 20.30 22.71 14.29
N THR A 687 21.11 21.92 14.99
CA THR A 687 22.15 22.45 15.88
C THR A 687 23.39 22.86 15.07
N PRO A 688 24.01 24.03 15.33
CA PRO A 688 25.24 24.43 14.65
C PRO A 688 26.40 23.45 14.87
N SER A 689 27.22 23.21 13.85
CA SER A 689 28.34 22.24 13.88
C SER A 689 29.33 22.45 15.06
N LYS A 690 29.58 23.71 15.45
CA LYS A 690 30.41 24.04 16.62
C LYS A 690 29.82 23.49 17.93
N ASP A 691 28.51 23.63 18.09
CA ASP A 691 27.80 23.20 19.29
C ASP A 691 27.66 21.68 19.34
N ILE A 692 27.42 21.02 18.19
CA ILE A 692 27.46 19.56 18.06
C ILE A 692 28.82 19.04 18.51
N SER A 693 29.91 19.67 18.05
CA SER A 693 31.28 19.27 18.42
C SER A 693 31.54 19.38 19.92
N THR A 694 31.08 20.46 20.57
CA THR A 694 31.23 20.60 22.03
C THR A 694 30.38 19.59 22.79
N THR A 695 29.17 19.33 22.32
CA THR A 695 28.24 18.36 22.89
C THR A 695 28.80 16.95 22.80
N PHE A 696 29.36 16.59 21.64
CA PHE A 696 30.00 15.29 21.42
C PHE A 696 31.15 15.07 22.38
N ARG A 697 32.07 16.04 22.52
CA ARG A 697 33.19 15.95 23.47
C ARG A 697 32.73 15.74 24.91
N LYS A 698 31.63 16.39 25.33
CA LYS A 698 31.04 16.17 26.66
C LYS A 698 30.52 14.75 26.83
N VAL A 699 29.81 14.22 25.84
CA VAL A 699 29.29 12.83 25.86
C VAL A 699 30.44 11.83 25.90
N VAL A 700 31.51 12.04 25.11
CA VAL A 700 32.71 11.20 25.12
C VAL A 700 33.43 11.25 26.48
N ALA A 701 33.58 12.44 27.08
CA ALA A 701 34.19 12.60 28.38
C ALA A 701 33.42 11.88 29.51
N LEU A 702 32.10 11.71 29.37
CA LEU A 702 31.27 10.91 30.27
C LEU A 702 31.32 9.41 29.95
N LEU A 703 31.55 9.04 28.68
CA LEU A 703 31.63 7.65 28.26
C LEU A 703 32.89 6.96 28.79
N THR A 704 34.06 7.61 28.70
CA THR A 704 35.35 7.02 29.12
C THR A 704 35.32 6.43 30.53
N PRO A 705 34.97 7.18 31.60
CA PRO A 705 34.90 6.63 32.95
C PRO A 705 33.78 5.58 33.09
N ALA A 706 32.67 5.72 32.37
CA ALA A 706 31.56 4.76 32.42
C ALA A 706 31.93 3.40 31.80
N LEU A 707 32.81 3.38 30.78
CA LEU A 707 33.35 2.15 30.21
C LEU A 707 34.32 1.46 31.18
N GLU A 708 35.16 2.23 31.87
CA GLU A 708 36.09 1.72 32.90
C GLU A 708 35.35 1.11 34.09
N GLU A 709 34.36 1.80 34.67
CA GLU A 709 33.55 1.28 35.78
C GLU A 709 32.77 0.01 35.42
N SER A 710 32.34 -0.11 34.15
CA SER A 710 31.63 -1.29 33.66
C SER A 710 32.54 -2.50 33.45
N ALA A 711 33.85 -2.30 33.29
CA ALA A 711 34.84 -3.37 33.17
C ALA A 711 35.19 -3.99 34.54
N GLU A 712 35.08 -3.24 35.64
CA GLU A 712 35.44 -3.69 36.99
C GLU A 712 34.34 -4.51 37.69
N LYS A 713 33.07 -4.34 37.31
CA LYS A 713 31.93 -5.06 37.90
C LYS A 713 31.55 -6.27 37.04
N LYS A 714 31.99 -7.48 37.45
CA LYS A 714 31.46 -8.74 36.89
C LYS A 714 29.94 -8.77 37.02
N SER A 715 29.27 -8.90 35.89
CA SER A 715 27.82 -8.80 35.73
C SER A 715 27.06 -9.87 36.52
N THR A 716 26.49 -9.50 37.67
CA THR A 716 25.35 -10.23 38.24
C THR A 716 24.10 -9.93 37.40
N PRO A 717 23.34 -10.95 36.95
CA PRO A 717 22.12 -10.74 36.19
C PRO A 717 20.97 -10.35 37.14
N SER A 718 20.88 -9.07 37.50
CA SER A 718 19.71 -8.55 38.21
C SER A 718 18.60 -8.22 37.20
N ARG A 719 17.64 -9.15 37.04
CA ARG A 719 16.33 -8.94 36.40
C ARG A 719 15.48 -7.96 37.24
N LYS A 720 15.77 -6.65 37.17
CA LYS A 720 14.81 -5.59 37.54
C LYS A 720 14.78 -4.55 36.43
N LEU A 721 13.62 -3.92 36.23
CA LEU A 721 13.37 -2.79 35.34
C LEU A 721 14.18 -1.55 35.80
N THR A 722 15.50 -1.63 35.72
CA THR A 722 16.42 -0.60 36.17
C THR A 722 16.91 0.22 34.98
N ILE A 723 17.05 1.52 35.22
CA ILE A 723 17.66 2.49 34.31
C ILE A 723 18.94 1.88 33.69
N PRO A 724 19.09 1.92 32.35
CA PRO A 724 20.27 1.41 31.68
C PRO A 724 21.57 2.01 32.22
N PRO A 725 22.68 1.24 32.21
CA PRO A 725 24.00 1.77 32.53
C PRO A 725 24.32 3.05 31.75
N VAL A 726 25.09 3.93 32.39
CA VAL A 726 25.51 5.21 31.78
C VAL A 726 26.27 4.96 30.47
N SER A 727 27.11 3.92 30.41
CA SER A 727 27.85 3.53 29.20
C SER A 727 26.93 3.23 28.01
N HIS A 728 25.83 2.50 28.22
CA HIS A 728 24.85 2.20 27.15
C HIS A 728 24.16 3.48 26.68
N THR A 729 23.78 4.32 27.63
CA THR A 729 23.10 5.60 27.38
C THR A 729 23.98 6.54 26.56
N MET A 730 25.24 6.73 26.95
CA MET A 730 26.18 7.58 26.20
C MET A 730 26.46 7.03 24.80
N MET A 731 26.56 5.71 24.64
CA MET A 731 26.71 5.09 23.32
C MET A 731 25.49 5.28 22.43
N ASP A 732 24.26 5.22 22.96
CA ASP A 732 23.05 5.54 22.19
C ASP A 732 23.04 6.99 21.70
N LEU A 733 23.50 7.93 22.54
CA LEU A 733 23.65 9.33 22.14
C LEU A 733 24.72 9.51 21.08
N ILE A 734 25.87 8.85 21.19
CA ILE A 734 26.93 8.91 20.16
C ILE A 734 26.41 8.38 18.83
N VAL A 735 25.72 7.23 18.82
CA VAL A 735 25.12 6.66 17.60
C VAL A 735 24.10 7.61 16.96
N ALA A 736 23.33 8.37 17.75
CA ALA A 736 22.44 9.41 17.25
C ALA A 736 23.22 10.58 16.62
N MET A 737 24.35 10.96 17.19
CA MET A 737 25.16 12.11 16.74
C MET A 737 25.98 11.83 15.47
N VAL A 738 26.32 10.58 15.14
CA VAL A 738 27.23 10.23 14.02
C VAL A 738 26.89 10.95 12.71
N GLU A 739 25.61 11.03 12.36
CA GLU A 739 25.13 11.62 11.10
C GLU A 739 25.36 13.14 11.00
N TYR A 740 25.55 13.82 12.14
CA TYR A 740 25.67 15.28 12.21
C TYR A 740 27.08 15.75 12.61
N LEU A 741 28.05 14.83 12.75
CA LEU A 741 29.39 15.16 13.21
C LEU A 741 30.28 15.67 12.06
N PRO A 742 31.10 16.72 12.28
CA PRO A 742 32.06 17.15 11.28
C PRO A 742 33.24 16.17 11.15
N PRO A 743 33.88 16.10 9.96
CA PRO A 743 34.98 15.16 9.69
C PRO A 743 36.16 15.21 10.66
N ALA A 744 36.42 16.40 11.24
CA ALA A 744 37.49 16.60 12.23
C ALA A 744 37.36 15.71 13.50
N LEU A 745 36.18 15.13 13.76
CA LEU A 745 35.92 14.27 14.91
C LEU A 745 35.88 12.77 14.58
N TYR A 746 36.02 12.38 13.30
CA TYR A 746 35.97 10.96 12.90
C TYR A 746 37.09 10.12 13.51
N SER A 747 38.28 10.70 13.75
CA SER A 747 39.37 10.05 14.49
C SER A 747 39.00 9.65 15.92
N HIS A 748 38.22 10.49 16.60
CA HIS A 748 37.72 10.19 17.94
C HIS A 748 36.66 9.07 17.88
N LEU A 749 35.78 9.08 16.88
CA LEU A 749 34.81 8.01 16.65
C LEU A 749 35.50 6.66 16.37
N SER A 750 36.55 6.64 15.54
CA SER A 750 37.34 5.44 15.28
C SER A 750 37.96 4.89 16.57
N THR A 751 38.48 5.76 17.43
CA THR A 751 39.06 5.34 18.73
C THR A 751 37.99 4.72 19.64
N ILE A 752 36.80 5.33 19.70
CA ILE A 752 35.65 4.81 20.45
C ILE A 752 35.20 3.46 19.86
N PHE A 753 35.12 3.36 18.54
CA PHE A 753 34.77 2.12 17.83
C PHE A 753 35.74 0.98 18.21
N VAL A 754 37.05 1.18 18.03
CA VAL A 754 38.08 0.17 18.34
C VAL A 754 38.02 -0.26 19.81
N THR A 755 37.76 0.68 20.73
CA THR A 755 37.64 0.38 22.16
C THR A 755 36.36 -0.42 22.46
N THR A 756 35.24 -0.07 21.84
CA THR A 756 33.92 -0.63 22.15
C THR A 756 33.71 -2.02 21.55
N ILE A 757 34.29 -2.33 20.39
CA ILE A 757 34.23 -3.68 19.80
C ILE A 757 35.03 -4.72 20.60
N GLN A 758 35.99 -4.28 21.43
CA GLN A 758 36.77 -5.14 22.31
C GLN A 758 36.15 -5.30 23.71
N SER A 759 35.04 -4.62 24.00
CA SER A 759 34.35 -4.70 25.30
C SER A 759 33.74 -6.08 25.55
N ALA A 760 33.69 -6.54 26.80
CA ALA A 760 32.99 -7.78 27.17
C ALA A 760 31.44 -7.63 27.15
N ASP A 761 30.94 -6.40 27.11
CA ASP A 761 29.50 -6.12 27.11
C ASP A 761 28.92 -6.14 25.68
N ALA A 762 28.06 -7.13 25.41
CA ALA A 762 27.38 -7.31 24.13
C ALA A 762 26.59 -6.08 23.67
N GLN A 763 26.01 -5.29 24.60
CA GLN A 763 25.24 -4.10 24.26
C GLN A 763 26.11 -2.92 23.83
N VAL A 764 27.31 -2.82 24.39
CA VAL A 764 28.31 -1.83 23.98
C VAL A 764 28.91 -2.21 22.62
N GLN A 765 29.28 -3.50 22.42
CA GLN A 765 29.77 -4.01 21.13
C GLN A 765 28.79 -3.72 19.98
N LYS A 766 27.49 -4.01 20.17
CA LYS A 766 26.43 -3.74 19.19
C LYS A 766 26.39 -2.28 18.74
N ARG A 767 26.52 -1.35 19.70
CA ARG A 767 26.51 0.09 19.43
C ARG A 767 27.80 0.55 18.76
N GLY A 768 28.94 -0.03 19.12
CA GLY A 768 30.20 0.15 18.41
C GLY A 768 30.05 -0.15 16.92
N TYR A 769 29.57 -1.36 16.56
CA TYR A 769 29.35 -1.72 15.15
C TYR A 769 28.38 -0.78 14.41
N ARG A 770 27.34 -0.26 15.10
CA ARG A 770 26.43 0.73 14.50
C ARG A 770 27.08 2.07 14.19
N ILE A 771 28.08 2.50 14.97
CA ILE A 771 28.84 3.74 14.67
C ILE A 771 29.49 3.61 13.29
N LEU A 772 30.15 2.47 13.05
CA LEU A 772 30.81 2.19 11.78
C LEU A 772 29.80 2.13 10.62
N SER A 773 28.71 1.38 10.77
CA SER A 773 27.65 1.30 9.74
C SER A 773 27.09 2.67 9.37
N LYS A 774 26.83 3.53 10.36
CA LYS A 774 26.36 4.90 10.09
C LYS A 774 27.41 5.76 9.40
N LEU A 775 28.68 5.61 9.75
CA LEU A 775 29.77 6.35 9.11
C LEU A 775 29.95 5.93 7.65
N ALA A 776 29.84 4.64 7.35
CA ALA A 776 29.91 4.10 5.98
C ALA A 776 28.75 4.55 5.08
N GLN A 777 27.60 4.92 5.65
CA GLN A 777 26.43 5.41 4.92
C GLN A 777 26.54 6.89 4.51
N SER A 778 27.46 7.65 5.13
CA SER A 778 27.73 9.05 4.77
C SER A 778 28.85 9.12 3.74
N GLU A 779 28.76 10.02 2.74
CA GLU A 779 29.82 10.21 1.73
C GLU A 779 31.16 10.61 2.38
N GLU A 780 31.15 11.60 3.27
CA GLU A 780 32.34 12.07 3.98
C GLU A 780 32.90 10.99 4.92
N GLY A 781 32.02 10.21 5.55
CA GLY A 781 32.39 9.11 6.43
C GLY A 781 33.02 7.94 5.68
N SER A 782 32.44 7.57 4.54
CA SER A 782 32.96 6.54 3.63
C SER A 782 34.36 6.90 3.12
N ALA A 783 34.57 8.15 2.69
CA ALA A 783 35.90 8.63 2.28
C ALA A 783 36.94 8.49 3.40
N TYR A 784 36.60 8.88 4.62
CA TYR A 784 37.49 8.72 5.78
C TYR A 784 37.79 7.25 6.12
N LEU A 785 36.82 6.36 5.97
CA LEU A 785 37.00 4.92 6.19
C LEU A 785 37.96 4.32 5.15
N ILE A 786 37.87 4.74 3.89
CA ILE A 786 38.78 4.35 2.81
C ILE A 786 40.22 4.77 3.11
N GLU A 787 40.43 6.02 3.57
CA GLU A 787 41.76 6.52 3.94
C GLU A 787 42.40 5.76 5.12
N ASN A 788 41.57 5.19 6.01
CA ASN A 788 42.02 4.50 7.24
C ASN A 788 41.73 2.99 7.21
N MET A 789 41.61 2.40 6.01
CA MET A 789 41.18 1.01 5.83
C MET A 789 42.08 0.01 6.56
N ASP A 790 43.41 0.15 6.47
CA ASP A 790 44.36 -0.76 7.15
C ASP A 790 44.11 -0.83 8.68
N ASN A 791 43.81 0.29 9.32
CA ASN A 791 43.51 0.33 10.76
C ASN A 791 42.17 -0.35 11.08
N LEU A 792 41.18 -0.18 10.20
CA LEU A 792 39.85 -0.75 10.32
C LEU A 792 39.89 -2.28 10.15
N GLU A 793 40.59 -2.78 9.15
CA GLU A 793 40.78 -4.20 8.89
C GLU A 793 41.43 -4.89 10.10
N ASN A 794 42.54 -4.33 10.60
CA ASN A 794 43.24 -4.83 11.78
C ASN A 794 42.33 -4.84 13.03
N ALA A 795 41.51 -3.80 13.23
CA ALA A 795 40.56 -3.75 14.32
C ALA A 795 39.45 -4.82 14.20
N MET A 796 38.96 -5.07 13.00
CA MET A 796 37.95 -6.11 12.74
C MET A 796 38.52 -7.51 12.93
N ILE A 797 39.73 -7.78 12.44
CA ILE A 797 40.41 -9.08 12.60
C ILE A 797 40.67 -9.37 14.08
N SER A 798 41.30 -8.42 14.79
CA SER A 798 41.66 -8.60 16.20
C SER A 798 40.46 -8.72 17.15
N SER A 799 39.27 -8.25 16.75
CA SER A 799 38.04 -8.36 17.54
C SER A 799 37.22 -9.62 17.25
N ALA A 800 37.55 -10.41 16.21
CA ALA A 800 36.78 -11.58 15.81
C ALA A 800 36.63 -12.63 16.93
N GLU A 801 37.70 -12.90 17.69
CA GLU A 801 37.67 -13.87 18.79
C GLU A 801 36.92 -13.35 20.03
N LYS A 802 36.80 -12.02 20.17
CA LYS A 802 36.20 -11.35 21.33
C LYS A 802 34.72 -11.01 21.14
N VAL A 803 34.15 -11.25 19.96
CA VAL A 803 32.75 -10.92 19.68
C VAL A 803 31.79 -11.82 20.46
N THR A 804 30.89 -11.20 21.21
CA THR A 804 29.86 -11.92 21.97
C THR A 804 28.77 -12.46 21.03
N ALA A 805 28.20 -13.64 21.33
CA ALA A 805 27.17 -14.26 20.50
C ALA A 805 25.99 -13.33 20.14
N PRO A 806 25.45 -12.50 21.06
CA PRO A 806 24.39 -11.57 20.71
C PRO A 806 24.80 -10.46 19.72
N ALA A 807 26.09 -10.09 19.67
CA ALA A 807 26.62 -9.01 18.84
C ALA A 807 27.10 -9.47 17.44
N ARG A 808 27.20 -10.79 17.20
CA ARG A 808 27.62 -11.36 15.91
C ARG A 808 26.79 -10.84 14.73
N GLY A 809 25.47 -10.79 14.86
CA GLY A 809 24.60 -10.25 13.80
C GLY A 809 24.95 -8.81 13.40
N THR A 810 25.15 -7.92 14.38
CA THR A 810 25.54 -6.52 14.10
C THR A 810 26.96 -6.40 13.55
N ARG A 811 27.87 -7.31 13.93
CA ARG A 811 29.21 -7.38 13.37
C ARG A 811 29.19 -7.78 11.89
N LEU A 812 28.40 -8.78 11.53
CA LEU A 812 28.22 -9.21 10.14
C LEU A 812 27.64 -8.08 9.28
N THR A 813 26.68 -7.31 9.81
CA THR A 813 26.18 -6.10 9.13
C THR A 813 27.27 -5.05 8.93
N ALA A 814 28.08 -4.79 9.94
CA ALA A 814 29.20 -3.86 9.80
C ALA A 814 30.25 -4.34 8.78
N LEU A 815 30.50 -5.65 8.69
CA LEU A 815 31.38 -6.23 7.66
C LEU A 815 30.80 -6.06 6.25
N ILE A 816 29.48 -6.13 6.08
CA ILE A 816 28.83 -5.83 4.78
C ILE A 816 29.15 -4.40 4.36
N ASP A 817 28.98 -3.44 5.27
CA ASP A 817 29.24 -2.03 4.99
C ASP A 817 30.73 -1.81 4.64
N ILE A 818 31.66 -2.48 5.34
CA ILE A 818 33.10 -2.43 5.01
C ILE A 818 33.37 -2.97 3.60
N VAL A 819 32.85 -4.17 3.28
CA VAL A 819 33.09 -4.83 1.98
C VAL A 819 32.61 -3.95 0.81
N ARG A 820 31.49 -3.26 0.98
CA ARG A 820 31.01 -2.28 -0.01
C ARG A 820 32.00 -1.14 -0.23
N THR A 821 32.57 -0.61 0.85
CA THR A 821 33.56 0.48 0.81
C THR A 821 34.99 0.06 0.45
N LEU A 822 35.29 -1.25 0.37
CA LEU A 822 36.66 -1.74 0.19
C LEU A 822 37.29 -1.27 -1.14
N PRO A 823 38.54 -0.79 -1.17
CA PRO A 823 39.28 -0.54 -2.41
C PRO A 823 39.60 -1.84 -3.17
N SER A 824 39.75 -1.76 -4.50
CA SER A 824 40.14 -2.92 -5.33
C SER A 824 41.55 -3.48 -5.04
N SER A 825 42.37 -2.74 -4.29
CA SER A 825 43.70 -3.15 -3.84
C SER A 825 43.69 -4.02 -2.58
N ASP A 826 42.65 -3.91 -1.75
CA ASP A 826 42.64 -4.52 -0.41
C ASP A 826 41.72 -5.76 -0.32
N LEU A 827 41.44 -6.41 -1.47
CA LEU A 827 40.59 -7.60 -1.53
C LEU A 827 41.12 -8.79 -0.72
N HIS A 828 42.39 -8.77 -0.30
CA HIS A 828 42.96 -9.71 0.67
C HIS A 828 42.14 -9.78 1.97
N PHE A 829 41.49 -8.70 2.39
CA PHE A 829 40.63 -8.69 3.59
C PHE A 829 39.48 -9.71 3.48
N ILE A 830 38.89 -9.89 2.29
CA ILE A 830 37.81 -10.87 2.05
C ILE A 830 38.27 -12.28 2.45
N THR A 831 39.52 -12.65 2.14
CA THR A 831 40.07 -13.96 2.51
C THR A 831 40.14 -14.18 4.02
N LEU A 832 40.31 -13.11 4.80
CA LEU A 832 40.47 -13.16 6.26
C LEU A 832 39.13 -13.27 6.98
N ILE A 833 38.09 -12.62 6.47
CA ILE A 833 36.74 -12.62 7.07
C ILE A 833 35.82 -13.69 6.48
N LEU A 834 36.19 -14.32 5.36
CA LEU A 834 35.41 -15.39 4.73
C LEU A 834 35.11 -16.56 5.68
N PRO A 835 36.06 -17.11 6.48
CA PRO A 835 35.75 -18.18 7.42
C PRO A 835 34.68 -17.77 8.45
N GLU A 836 34.71 -16.52 8.90
CA GLU A 836 33.71 -15.97 9.82
C GLU A 836 32.31 -15.94 9.17
N ALA A 837 32.21 -15.45 7.93
CA ALA A 837 30.96 -15.41 7.17
C ALA A 837 30.40 -16.82 6.91
N VAL A 838 31.27 -17.77 6.54
CA VAL A 838 30.88 -19.16 6.28
C VAL A 838 30.29 -19.80 7.53
N VAL A 839 30.98 -19.71 8.68
CA VAL A 839 30.47 -20.24 9.96
C VAL A 839 29.17 -19.52 10.35
N GLY A 840 29.07 -18.21 10.08
CA GLY A 840 27.88 -17.39 10.31
C GLY A 840 26.59 -17.96 9.69
N THR A 841 26.68 -18.72 8.60
CA THR A 841 25.52 -19.37 7.96
C THR A 841 24.85 -20.42 8.85
N LYS A 842 25.53 -20.89 9.90
CA LYS A 842 25.04 -21.88 10.88
C LYS A 842 24.71 -21.29 12.25
N GLU A 843 24.65 -19.96 12.38
CA GLU A 843 24.24 -19.30 13.63
C GLU A 843 22.84 -19.71 14.10
N VAL A 844 22.60 -19.71 15.42
CA VAL A 844 21.29 -20.06 15.99
C VAL A 844 20.25 -18.99 15.66
N ASN A 845 20.67 -17.72 15.66
CA ASN A 845 19.82 -16.58 15.36
C ASN A 845 19.60 -16.41 13.84
N GLU A 846 18.34 -16.44 13.41
CA GLU A 846 17.93 -16.30 12.01
C GLU A 846 18.45 -15.02 11.35
N LYS A 847 18.33 -13.87 12.03
CA LYS A 847 18.83 -12.60 11.49
C LYS A 847 20.36 -12.58 11.31
N SER A 848 21.08 -13.33 12.15
CA SER A 848 22.54 -13.44 12.03
C SER A 848 22.92 -14.35 10.86
N ARG A 849 22.17 -15.44 10.63
CA ARG A 849 22.35 -16.26 9.43
C ARG A 849 22.07 -15.49 8.15
N GLU A 850 21.01 -14.68 8.14
CA GLU A 850 20.65 -13.84 6.99
C GLU A 850 21.75 -12.80 6.69
N ALA A 851 22.26 -12.11 7.72
CA ALA A 851 23.39 -11.21 7.56
C ALA A 851 24.65 -11.93 7.05
N ALA A 852 24.90 -13.17 7.47
CA ALA A 852 26.01 -13.98 6.95
C ALA A 852 25.81 -14.34 5.46
N TYR A 853 24.59 -14.74 5.06
CA TYR A 853 24.29 -14.98 3.64
C TYR A 853 24.45 -13.73 2.79
N GLN A 854 24.01 -12.57 3.29
CA GLN A 854 24.20 -11.31 2.59
C GLN A 854 25.68 -10.96 2.47
N LEU A 855 26.46 -11.09 3.55
CA LEU A 855 27.89 -10.84 3.53
C LEU A 855 28.63 -11.70 2.50
N LEU A 856 28.29 -12.99 2.39
CA LEU A 856 28.86 -13.88 1.38
C LEU A 856 28.58 -13.42 -0.06
N VAL A 857 27.39 -12.86 -0.32
CA VAL A 857 27.03 -12.30 -1.63
C VAL A 857 27.79 -11.01 -1.89
N GLU A 858 27.84 -10.08 -0.93
CA GLU A 858 28.56 -8.82 -1.10
C GLU A 858 30.06 -9.02 -1.35
N MET A 859 30.68 -10.01 -0.68
CA MET A 859 32.05 -10.44 -0.97
C MET A 859 32.20 -10.96 -2.41
N GLY A 860 31.23 -11.75 -2.88
CA GLY A 860 31.22 -12.29 -4.24
C GLY A 860 31.07 -11.21 -5.30
N ASP A 861 30.16 -10.25 -5.08
CA ASP A 861 29.95 -9.11 -5.97
C ASP A 861 31.21 -8.24 -6.04
N LYS A 862 31.88 -8.02 -4.89
CA LYS A 862 33.13 -7.27 -4.84
C LYS A 862 34.28 -7.98 -5.58
N MET A 863 34.39 -9.29 -5.42
CA MET A 863 35.38 -10.11 -6.14
C MET A 863 35.09 -10.22 -7.64
N ALA A 864 33.81 -10.17 -8.05
CA ALA A 864 33.41 -10.17 -9.46
C ALA A 864 33.71 -8.84 -10.17
N GLY A 865 33.78 -7.72 -9.44
CA GLY A 865 34.13 -6.39 -9.95
C GLY A 865 35.59 -6.21 -10.36
N GLY A 866 36.46 -7.19 -10.08
CA GLY A 866 37.90 -7.15 -10.40
C GLY A 866 38.75 -6.41 -9.37
N GLY A 867 40.06 -6.69 -9.39
CA GLY A 867 41.05 -6.16 -8.45
C GLY A 867 42.17 -7.17 -8.20
N SER A 868 43.02 -6.91 -7.20
CA SER A 868 44.13 -7.80 -6.84
C SER A 868 44.04 -8.26 -5.39
N VAL A 869 44.19 -9.56 -5.17
CA VAL A 869 44.32 -10.16 -3.84
C VAL A 869 45.80 -10.26 -3.49
N SER A 870 46.26 -9.37 -2.62
CA SER A 870 47.66 -9.37 -2.18
C SER A 870 47.96 -10.52 -1.23
N ILE A 871 48.65 -11.55 -1.75
CA ILE A 871 48.97 -12.76 -0.99
C ILE A 871 49.90 -12.45 0.19
N ALA A 872 50.76 -11.44 0.06
CA ALA A 872 51.68 -11.01 1.12
C ALA A 872 50.99 -10.58 2.42
N LYS A 873 49.73 -10.13 2.36
CA LYS A 873 48.93 -9.74 3.53
C LYS A 873 48.08 -10.90 4.10
N VAL A 874 48.09 -12.09 3.49
CA VAL A 874 47.33 -13.27 3.93
C VAL A 874 48.19 -14.14 4.86
N PRO A 875 47.73 -14.46 6.10
CA PRO A 875 48.46 -15.33 7.03
C PRO A 875 48.72 -16.73 6.45
N ASN A 876 49.93 -17.25 6.67
CA ASN A 876 50.38 -18.61 6.29
C ASN A 876 50.57 -18.87 4.78
N MET A 877 50.66 -17.84 3.94
CA MET A 877 51.09 -17.96 2.53
C MET A 877 52.50 -17.41 2.31
N ASP A 878 53.16 -17.84 1.23
CA ASP A 878 54.52 -17.39 0.89
C ASP A 878 54.49 -15.91 0.52
N VAL A 879 55.26 -15.10 1.26
CA VAL A 879 55.37 -13.64 1.08
C VAL A 879 55.94 -13.27 -0.31
N ASN A 880 56.57 -14.23 -1.01
CA ASN A 880 57.11 -14.04 -2.36
C ASN A 880 56.16 -14.49 -3.49
N ALA A 881 54.95 -14.95 -3.18
CA ALA A 881 53.97 -15.33 -4.20
C ALA A 881 53.35 -14.09 -4.87
N ALA A 882 53.09 -14.18 -6.19
CA ALA A 882 52.50 -13.09 -6.96
C ALA A 882 51.02 -12.89 -6.59
N ASP A 883 50.57 -11.62 -6.58
CA ASP A 883 49.17 -11.26 -6.33
C ASP A 883 48.23 -11.96 -7.33
N VAL A 884 47.05 -12.37 -6.85
CA VAL A 884 46.04 -13.07 -7.66
C VAL A 884 44.99 -12.09 -8.15
N ASP A 885 44.62 -12.16 -9.42
CA ASP A 885 43.50 -11.37 -9.95
C ASP A 885 42.18 -11.85 -9.34
N ALA A 886 41.41 -10.91 -8.79
CA ALA A 886 40.11 -11.18 -8.22
C ALA A 886 39.10 -11.53 -9.32
N SER A 887 38.46 -12.68 -9.17
CA SER A 887 37.37 -13.12 -10.03
C SER A 887 36.34 -13.90 -9.23
N ILE A 888 35.15 -14.06 -9.81
CA ILE A 888 34.12 -14.91 -9.20
C ILE A 888 34.58 -16.37 -9.07
N ASN A 889 35.35 -16.88 -10.03
CA ASN A 889 35.89 -18.24 -9.99
C ASN A 889 36.92 -18.41 -8.86
N GLU A 890 37.80 -17.43 -8.68
CA GLU A 890 38.75 -17.42 -7.58
C GLU A 890 38.03 -17.36 -6.22
N TYR A 891 36.98 -16.53 -6.10
CA TYR A 891 36.16 -16.50 -4.90
C TYR A 891 35.52 -17.86 -4.59
N PHE A 892 34.93 -18.53 -5.58
CA PHE A 892 34.41 -19.89 -5.39
C PHE A 892 35.50 -20.92 -5.01
N THR A 893 36.72 -20.75 -5.52
CA THR A 893 37.88 -21.57 -5.13
C THR A 893 38.24 -21.34 -3.66
N MET A 894 38.29 -20.08 -3.21
CA MET A 894 38.52 -19.71 -1.82
C MET A 894 37.46 -20.27 -0.88
N VAL A 895 36.16 -20.18 -1.24
CA VAL A 895 35.09 -20.80 -0.43
C VAL A 895 35.23 -22.31 -0.42
N SER A 896 35.56 -22.93 -1.57
CA SER A 896 35.72 -24.38 -1.69
C SER A 896 36.90 -24.92 -0.86
N ALA A 897 37.93 -24.12 -0.59
CA ALA A 897 39.00 -24.50 0.33
C ALA A 897 38.48 -24.82 1.75
N GLY A 898 37.35 -24.20 2.16
CA GLY A 898 36.67 -24.51 3.42
C GLY A 898 36.09 -25.93 3.50
N LEU A 899 35.98 -26.65 2.38
CA LEU A 899 35.57 -28.06 2.34
C LEU A 899 36.68 -29.00 2.82
N ALA A 900 37.94 -28.55 2.79
CA ALA A 900 39.08 -29.26 3.37
C ALA A 900 39.22 -29.03 4.89
N GLY A 901 38.23 -28.36 5.52
CA GLY A 901 38.22 -28.10 6.96
C GLY A 901 38.26 -29.38 7.80
N THR A 902 38.87 -29.30 8.99
CA THR A 902 39.03 -30.47 9.89
C THR A 902 37.78 -30.79 10.72
N THR A 903 36.86 -29.83 10.87
CA THR A 903 35.64 -30.00 11.66
C THR A 903 34.41 -30.24 10.76
N PRO A 904 33.53 -31.19 11.11
CA PRO A 904 32.29 -31.41 10.37
C PRO A 904 31.39 -30.17 10.29
N HIS A 905 31.42 -29.33 11.34
CA HIS A 905 30.68 -28.08 11.38
C HIS A 905 31.12 -27.12 10.27
N MET A 906 32.44 -26.88 10.13
CA MET A 906 32.99 -26.04 9.07
C MET A 906 32.67 -26.59 7.68
N ILE A 907 32.85 -27.90 7.46
CA ILE A 907 32.52 -28.52 6.17
C ILE A 907 31.03 -28.30 5.84
N SER A 908 30.13 -28.54 6.80
CA SER A 908 28.69 -28.36 6.59
C SER A 908 28.29 -26.90 6.36
N ALA A 909 28.96 -25.95 7.02
CA ALA A 909 28.78 -24.51 6.84
C ALA A 909 29.23 -24.08 5.44
N THR A 910 30.41 -24.54 5.01
CA THR A 910 30.94 -24.30 3.66
C THR A 910 30.00 -24.82 2.57
N ILE A 911 29.45 -26.04 2.71
CA ILE A 911 28.45 -26.57 1.77
C ILE A 911 27.19 -25.67 1.72
N THR A 912 26.78 -25.12 2.85
CA THR A 912 25.60 -24.23 2.93
C THR A 912 25.89 -22.87 2.30
N ALA A 913 27.09 -22.31 2.52
CA ALA A 913 27.56 -21.09 1.86
C ALA A 913 27.63 -21.27 0.34
N LEU A 914 28.24 -22.36 -0.14
CA LEU A 914 28.29 -22.72 -1.56
C LEU A 914 26.89 -22.89 -2.17
N SER A 915 25.93 -23.42 -1.41
CA SER A 915 24.53 -23.52 -1.86
C SER A 915 23.94 -22.13 -2.15
N ARG A 916 24.17 -21.15 -1.26
CA ARG A 916 23.68 -19.77 -1.43
C ARG A 916 24.36 -19.06 -2.59
N LEU A 917 25.68 -19.19 -2.68
CA LEU A 917 26.49 -18.58 -3.73
C LEU A 917 26.15 -19.17 -5.10
N LEU A 918 26.03 -20.50 -5.21
CA LEU A 918 25.63 -21.14 -6.46
C LEU A 918 24.24 -20.70 -6.91
N TYR A 919 23.28 -20.54 -5.99
CA TYR A 919 21.96 -20.01 -6.32
C TYR A 919 22.04 -18.62 -6.96
N GLN A 920 22.94 -17.76 -6.44
CA GLN A 920 23.13 -16.39 -6.90
C GLN A 920 23.89 -16.30 -8.23
N TYR A 921 25.05 -16.97 -8.34
CA TYR A 921 26.02 -16.77 -9.43
C TYR A 921 25.99 -17.85 -10.52
N LYS A 922 25.02 -18.77 -10.51
CA LYS A 922 24.90 -19.87 -11.49
C LYS A 922 24.99 -19.46 -12.97
N ASN A 923 24.63 -18.23 -13.33
CA ASN A 923 24.64 -17.75 -14.72
C ASN A 923 25.99 -17.17 -15.14
N ILE A 924 26.86 -16.85 -14.17
CA ILE A 924 28.14 -16.17 -14.39
C ILE A 924 29.32 -17.13 -14.14
N LEU A 925 29.10 -18.20 -13.37
CA LEU A 925 30.12 -19.18 -13.02
C LEU A 925 30.49 -20.09 -14.20
N GLU A 926 31.77 -20.38 -14.36
CA GLU A 926 32.23 -21.31 -15.39
C GLU A 926 31.72 -22.73 -15.16
N GLY A 927 31.25 -23.39 -16.23
CA GLY A 927 30.70 -24.75 -16.16
C GLY A 927 31.68 -25.80 -15.60
N LYS A 928 32.99 -25.57 -15.73
CA LYS A 928 34.03 -26.41 -15.12
C LYS A 928 34.00 -26.34 -13.59
N VAL A 929 33.94 -25.13 -13.04
CA VAL A 929 33.86 -24.90 -11.58
C VAL A 929 32.57 -25.48 -11.02
N VAL A 930 31.44 -25.29 -11.72
CA VAL A 930 30.15 -25.92 -11.35
C VAL A 930 30.29 -27.45 -11.29
N SER A 931 30.93 -28.05 -12.30
CA SER A 931 31.12 -29.50 -12.38
C SER A 931 32.00 -30.05 -11.26
N GLU A 932 33.07 -29.34 -10.90
CA GLU A 932 33.99 -29.70 -9.80
C GLU A 932 33.30 -29.62 -8.44
N ILE A 933 32.52 -28.56 -8.18
CA ILE A 933 31.75 -28.41 -6.95
C ILE A 933 30.71 -29.53 -6.83
N VAL A 934 29.96 -29.80 -7.91
CA VAL A 934 28.95 -30.87 -7.92
C VAL A 934 29.58 -32.23 -7.66
N ALA A 935 30.71 -32.55 -8.29
CA ALA A 935 31.43 -33.80 -8.04
C ALA A 935 31.91 -33.92 -6.59
N THR A 936 32.36 -32.81 -6.00
CA THR A 936 32.80 -32.75 -4.61
C THR A 936 31.63 -32.96 -3.63
N ILE A 937 30.46 -32.36 -3.91
CA ILE A 937 29.25 -32.57 -3.10
C ILE A 937 28.73 -34.00 -3.20
N ASP A 938 28.81 -34.63 -4.38
CA ASP A 938 28.43 -36.02 -4.58
C ASP A 938 29.27 -36.96 -3.70
N LEU A 939 30.57 -36.69 -3.56
CA LEU A 939 31.43 -37.38 -2.61
C LEU A 939 30.98 -37.16 -1.16
N PHE A 940 30.61 -35.93 -0.77
CA PHE A 940 30.13 -35.62 0.58
C PHE A 940 28.81 -36.30 0.95
N LEU A 941 27.99 -36.71 -0.02
CA LEU A 941 26.83 -37.56 0.24
C LEU A 941 27.23 -38.94 0.79
N THR A 942 28.43 -39.44 0.50
CA THR A 942 28.91 -40.73 1.05
C THR A 942 29.52 -40.62 2.46
N SER A 943 29.52 -39.41 3.05
CA SER A 943 30.11 -39.16 4.37
C SER A 943 29.28 -39.76 5.51
N LYS A 944 29.93 -40.38 6.50
CA LYS A 944 29.24 -40.92 7.68
C LYS A 944 28.69 -39.85 8.64
N ASN A 945 28.98 -38.57 8.42
CA ASN A 945 28.56 -37.49 9.31
C ASN A 945 27.22 -36.87 8.86
N ARG A 946 26.20 -37.01 9.72
CA ARG A 946 24.84 -36.50 9.48
C ARG A 946 24.74 -34.99 9.26
N GLU A 947 25.62 -34.19 9.86
CA GLU A 947 25.61 -32.72 9.70
C GLU A 947 26.03 -32.33 8.28
N ILE A 948 27.10 -32.96 7.77
CA ILE A 948 27.62 -32.78 6.41
C ILE A 948 26.58 -33.22 5.39
N VAL A 949 25.99 -34.40 5.60
CA VAL A 949 24.98 -34.97 4.70
C VAL A 949 23.73 -34.10 4.66
N LYS A 950 23.27 -33.57 5.81
CA LYS A 950 22.14 -32.63 5.85
C LYS A 950 22.41 -31.38 5.01
N ALA A 951 23.63 -30.84 5.07
CA ALA A 951 24.04 -29.70 4.24
C ALA A 951 24.13 -30.09 2.75
N ALA A 952 24.71 -31.25 2.44
CA ALA A 952 24.82 -31.79 1.08
C ALA A 952 23.44 -32.02 0.43
N LEU A 953 22.47 -32.57 1.16
CA LEU A 953 21.08 -32.69 0.69
C LEU A 953 20.43 -31.33 0.43
N GLY A 954 20.76 -30.31 1.22
CA GLY A 954 20.36 -28.92 0.99
C GLY A 954 20.95 -28.37 -0.31
N PHE A 955 22.25 -28.61 -0.54
CA PHE A 955 22.93 -28.23 -1.79
C PHE A 955 22.32 -28.94 -3.01
N VAL A 956 22.09 -30.26 -2.92
CA VAL A 956 21.45 -31.05 -3.98
C VAL A 956 20.06 -30.51 -4.30
N LYS A 957 19.31 -30.04 -3.29
CA LYS A 957 18.01 -29.40 -3.51
C LYS A 957 18.15 -28.17 -4.40
N VAL A 958 19.10 -27.29 -4.08
CA VAL A 958 19.39 -26.07 -4.85
C VAL A 958 19.88 -26.41 -6.25
N MET A 959 20.78 -27.38 -6.38
CA MET A 959 21.29 -27.88 -7.65
C MET A 959 20.14 -28.36 -8.56
N VAL A 960 19.23 -29.17 -8.03
CA VAL A 960 18.09 -29.75 -8.77
C VAL A 960 17.03 -28.69 -9.11
N THR A 961 16.89 -27.62 -8.35
CA THR A 961 15.95 -26.53 -8.69
C THR A 961 16.54 -25.48 -9.61
N SER A 962 17.83 -25.18 -9.47
CA SER A 962 18.38 -23.91 -9.94
C SER A 962 19.33 -24.02 -11.12
N LEU A 963 20.09 -25.13 -11.27
CA LEU A 963 21.01 -25.33 -12.40
C LEU A 963 20.31 -25.88 -13.64
N PRO A 964 20.75 -25.60 -14.89
CA PRO A 964 20.21 -26.21 -16.12
C PRO A 964 20.28 -27.75 -16.14
N LYS A 965 19.43 -28.39 -16.96
CA LYS A 965 19.35 -29.87 -17.05
C LYS A 965 20.67 -30.50 -17.48
N GLU A 966 21.37 -29.86 -18.42
CA GLU A 966 22.63 -30.32 -19.01
C GLU A 966 23.76 -30.55 -17.98
N HIS A 967 23.76 -29.80 -16.88
CA HIS A 967 24.80 -29.90 -15.85
C HIS A 967 24.50 -31.00 -14.82
N VAL A 968 23.23 -31.39 -14.67
CA VAL A 968 22.78 -32.36 -13.65
C VAL A 968 22.59 -33.75 -14.25
N GLU A 969 22.17 -33.83 -15.51
CA GLU A 969 21.88 -35.08 -16.22
C GLU A 969 23.06 -36.07 -16.25
N PRO A 970 24.32 -35.67 -16.56
CA PRO A 970 25.46 -36.59 -16.59
C PRO A 970 25.82 -37.18 -15.23
N ARG A 971 25.29 -36.60 -14.14
CA ARG A 971 25.60 -36.97 -12.76
C ARG A 971 24.46 -37.72 -12.08
N LEU A 972 23.33 -37.92 -12.75
CA LEU A 972 22.23 -38.71 -12.20
C LEU A 972 22.69 -40.13 -11.84
N GLU A 973 23.59 -40.71 -12.66
CA GLU A 973 24.17 -42.05 -12.48
C GLU A 973 24.83 -42.27 -11.13
N THR A 974 25.47 -41.24 -10.58
CA THR A 974 26.16 -41.29 -9.29
C THR A 974 25.30 -40.71 -8.17
N LEU A 975 24.59 -39.61 -8.45
CA LEU A 975 23.77 -38.88 -7.47
C LEU A 975 22.60 -39.71 -6.93
N VAL A 976 21.87 -40.43 -7.79
CA VAL A 976 20.67 -41.18 -7.36
C VAL A 976 21.02 -42.34 -6.42
N PRO A 977 22.02 -43.20 -6.71
CA PRO A 977 22.49 -44.20 -5.75
C PRO A 977 22.93 -43.59 -4.41
N ASN A 978 23.72 -42.51 -4.45
CA ASN A 978 24.23 -41.85 -3.24
C ASN A 978 23.11 -41.23 -2.39
N LEU A 979 22.04 -40.72 -3.01
CA LEU A 979 20.85 -40.25 -2.29
C LEU A 979 20.08 -41.39 -1.62
N LEU A 980 19.99 -42.55 -2.28
CA LEU A 980 19.21 -43.70 -1.80
C LEU A 980 19.85 -44.40 -0.59
N GLU A 981 21.17 -44.34 -0.44
CA GLU A 981 21.85 -44.81 0.78
C GLU A 981 21.24 -44.19 2.06
N TRP A 982 20.87 -42.91 2.00
CA TRP A 982 20.20 -42.18 3.10
C TRP A 982 18.69 -42.40 3.19
N ALA A 983 18.08 -43.05 2.20
CA ALA A 983 16.70 -43.53 2.31
C ALA A 983 16.58 -44.81 3.16
N HIS A 984 17.68 -45.57 3.27
CA HIS A 984 17.79 -46.80 4.05
C HIS A 984 18.13 -46.58 5.53
N GLU A 985 18.67 -45.41 5.88
CA GLU A 985 18.97 -45.07 7.27
C GLU A 985 17.68 -44.95 8.12
N HIS A 986 17.71 -45.41 9.38
CA HIS A 986 16.53 -45.44 10.27
C HIS A 986 15.98 -44.06 10.68
N HIS A 987 16.57 -42.96 10.21
CA HIS A 987 16.15 -41.61 10.58
C HIS A 987 15.06 -41.08 9.64
N ALA A 988 13.80 -41.08 10.09
CA ALA A 988 12.62 -40.73 9.29
C ALA A 988 12.74 -39.39 8.54
N ARG A 989 13.38 -38.36 9.12
CA ARG A 989 13.54 -37.04 8.49
C ARG A 989 14.45 -37.05 7.24
N PHE A 990 15.47 -37.91 7.19
CA PHE A 990 16.36 -38.01 6.01
C PHE A 990 15.65 -38.76 4.88
N LYS A 991 14.98 -39.86 5.21
CA LYS A 991 14.15 -40.62 4.29
C LYS A 991 13.09 -39.77 3.58
N LEU A 992 12.41 -38.88 4.31
CA LEU A 992 11.44 -37.93 3.74
C LEU A 992 12.12 -36.93 2.79
N LYS A 993 13.26 -36.34 3.18
CA LYS A 993 14.00 -35.38 2.34
C LYS A 993 14.50 -36.02 1.04
N VAL A 994 15.07 -37.21 1.13
CA VAL A 994 15.50 -37.98 -0.05
C VAL A 994 14.31 -38.28 -0.96
N LYS A 995 13.19 -38.76 -0.40
CA LYS A 995 11.96 -39.01 -1.17
C LYS A 995 11.51 -37.75 -1.92
N HIS A 996 11.48 -36.58 -1.27
CA HIS A 996 11.09 -35.32 -1.91
C HIS A 996 12.07 -34.87 -3.01
N LEU A 997 13.37 -35.09 -2.83
CA LEU A 997 14.38 -34.83 -3.87
C LEU A 997 14.19 -35.75 -5.07
N ILE A 998 13.97 -37.05 -4.85
CA ILE A 998 13.68 -38.01 -5.92
C ILE A 998 12.38 -37.64 -6.64
N GLU A 999 11.32 -37.24 -5.94
CA GLU A 999 10.08 -36.75 -6.56
C GLU A 999 10.34 -35.54 -7.47
N ARG A 1000 11.22 -34.62 -7.05
CA ARG A 1000 11.59 -33.44 -7.83
C ARG A 1000 12.43 -33.80 -9.06
N LEU A 1001 13.39 -34.72 -8.91
CA LEU A 1001 14.16 -35.28 -10.03
C LEU A 1001 13.24 -35.96 -11.05
N VAL A 1002 12.29 -36.76 -10.60
CA VAL A 1002 11.28 -37.42 -11.46
C VAL A 1002 10.37 -36.42 -12.17
N ARG A 1003 10.01 -35.30 -11.53
CA ARG A 1003 9.27 -34.20 -12.19
C ARG A 1003 10.10 -33.52 -13.27
N ARG A 1004 11.42 -33.39 -13.05
CA ARG A 1004 12.31 -32.58 -13.89
C ARG A 1004 12.88 -33.34 -15.10
N PHE A 1005 13.31 -34.58 -14.91
CA PHE A 1005 13.97 -35.42 -15.93
C PHE A 1005 13.06 -36.52 -16.48
N GLY A 1006 11.85 -36.64 -15.94
CA GLY A 1006 10.92 -37.69 -16.31
C GLY A 1006 11.18 -39.00 -15.58
N VAL A 1007 10.18 -39.87 -15.63
CA VAL A 1007 10.16 -41.14 -14.89
C VAL A 1007 11.10 -42.18 -15.51
N GLU A 1008 11.24 -42.15 -16.83
CA GLU A 1008 11.98 -43.16 -17.60
C GLU A 1008 13.49 -43.04 -17.41
N MET A 1009 14.02 -41.81 -17.39
CA MET A 1009 15.44 -41.55 -17.18
C MET A 1009 15.87 -41.93 -15.74
N ILE A 1010 15.09 -41.54 -14.73
CA ILE A 1010 15.39 -41.86 -13.33
C ILE A 1010 15.26 -43.36 -13.04
N GLU A 1011 14.36 -44.09 -13.72
CA GLU A 1011 14.22 -45.54 -13.57
C GLU A 1011 15.45 -46.32 -14.07
N ARG A 1012 16.13 -45.85 -15.13
CA ARG A 1012 17.34 -46.49 -15.67
C ARG A 1012 18.51 -46.49 -14.69
N VAL A 1013 18.54 -45.48 -13.82
CA VAL A 1013 19.62 -45.23 -12.86
C VAL A 1013 19.27 -45.72 -11.46
N PHE A 1014 18.02 -46.12 -11.23
CA PHE A 1014 17.55 -46.59 -9.93
C PHE A 1014 18.03 -48.04 -9.65
N PRO A 1015 18.69 -48.32 -8.52
CA PRO A 1015 19.02 -49.68 -8.11
C PRO A 1015 17.78 -50.59 -8.02
N GLU A 1016 17.95 -51.88 -8.36
CA GLU A 1016 16.87 -52.89 -8.36
C GLU A 1016 16.19 -53.02 -6.98
N ASP A 1017 16.97 -52.94 -5.91
CA ASP A 1017 16.51 -53.11 -4.52
C ASP A 1017 15.55 -51.98 -4.08
N ASP A 1018 15.69 -50.79 -4.69
CA ASP A 1018 14.98 -49.57 -4.31
C ASP A 1018 13.76 -49.25 -5.18
N LYS A 1019 13.49 -50.03 -6.22
CA LYS A 1019 12.37 -49.80 -7.16
C LYS A 1019 11.00 -49.67 -6.49
N LYS A 1020 10.82 -50.24 -5.28
CA LYS A 1020 9.60 -50.06 -4.47
C LYS A 1020 9.35 -48.59 -4.11
N LEU A 1021 10.38 -47.80 -3.81
CA LEU A 1021 10.27 -46.37 -3.50
C LEU A 1021 9.78 -45.58 -4.73
N LEU A 1022 10.37 -45.85 -5.90
CA LEU A 1022 9.96 -45.24 -7.17
C LEU A 1022 8.50 -45.61 -7.52
N THR A 1023 8.10 -46.86 -7.28
CA THR A 1023 6.72 -47.33 -7.49
C THR A 1023 5.73 -46.62 -6.54
N ASN A 1024 6.14 -46.36 -5.30
CA ASN A 1024 5.34 -45.61 -4.33
C ASN A 1024 5.16 -44.14 -4.75
N ILE A 1025 6.23 -43.51 -5.25
CA ILE A 1025 6.19 -42.16 -5.80
C ILE A 1025 5.25 -42.10 -7.02
N ARG A 1026 5.31 -43.08 -7.94
CA ARG A 1026 4.39 -43.19 -9.08
C ARG A 1026 2.93 -43.28 -8.61
N LYS A 1027 2.63 -44.17 -7.66
CA LYS A 1027 1.28 -44.33 -7.10
C LYS A 1027 0.81 -43.09 -6.34
N SER A 1028 1.71 -42.34 -5.70
CA SER A 1028 1.39 -41.08 -5.02
C SER A 1028 1.04 -39.99 -6.03
N LYS A 1029 1.84 -39.85 -7.09
CA LYS A 1029 1.61 -38.89 -8.20
C LYS A 1029 0.31 -39.19 -8.93
N GLU A 1030 0.03 -40.45 -9.23
CA GLU A 1030 -1.23 -40.88 -9.85
C GLU A 1030 -2.44 -40.61 -8.95
N ARG A 1031 -2.31 -40.81 -7.63
CA ARG A 1031 -3.36 -40.48 -6.66
C ARG A 1031 -3.58 -38.98 -6.53
N ALA A 1032 -2.52 -38.17 -6.52
CA ALA A 1032 -2.61 -36.71 -6.51
C ALA A 1032 -3.23 -36.17 -7.81
N ARG A 1033 -2.88 -36.76 -8.96
CA ARG A 1033 -3.49 -36.44 -10.26
C ARG A 1033 -4.98 -36.77 -10.24
N ARG A 1034 -5.37 -37.97 -9.79
CA ARG A 1034 -6.79 -38.36 -9.68
C ARG A 1034 -7.57 -37.53 -8.67
N ARG A 1035 -6.94 -37.07 -7.58
CA ARG A 1035 -7.58 -36.19 -6.59
C ARG A 1035 -7.81 -34.79 -7.17
N LYS A 1036 -6.83 -34.28 -7.92
CA LYS A 1036 -6.97 -33.02 -8.66
C LYS A 1036 -8.01 -33.10 -9.79
N GLU A 1037 -8.05 -34.23 -10.51
CA GLU A 1037 -9.08 -34.51 -11.53
C GLU A 1037 -10.47 -34.72 -10.90
N ALA A 1038 -10.56 -35.24 -9.67
CA ALA A 1038 -11.80 -35.38 -8.91
C ALA A 1038 -12.32 -34.02 -8.39
N ASP A 1039 -11.43 -33.18 -7.86
CA ASP A 1039 -11.75 -31.81 -7.44
C ASP A 1039 -12.15 -30.92 -8.65
N GLU A 1040 -11.66 -31.22 -9.86
CA GLU A 1040 -12.06 -30.55 -11.11
C GLU A 1040 -13.37 -31.09 -11.73
N THR A 1041 -13.90 -32.22 -11.25
CA THR A 1041 -15.16 -32.82 -11.76
C THR A 1041 -16.37 -32.62 -10.86
N GLU A 1042 -16.19 -32.26 -9.59
CA GLU A 1042 -17.24 -31.76 -8.71
C GLU A 1042 -17.29 -30.22 -8.76
N GLY A 1043 -17.96 -29.69 -9.79
CA GLY A 1043 -18.15 -28.25 -9.96
C GLY A 1043 -19.05 -27.65 -8.88
N GLY A 1044 -18.48 -26.79 -8.04
CA GLY A 1044 -19.17 -25.79 -7.23
C GLY A 1044 -18.36 -24.49 -7.24
N ASP A 1045 -18.91 -23.45 -7.85
CA ASP A 1045 -18.46 -22.06 -7.66
C ASP A 1045 -18.78 -21.62 -6.22
N ASP A 1046 -17.94 -20.71 -5.71
CA ASP A 1046 -17.93 -20.07 -4.38
C ASP A 1046 -17.23 -20.83 -3.24
N GLU A 1047 -15.90 -20.77 -3.25
CA GLU A 1047 -15.12 -20.27 -2.10
C GLU A 1047 -13.72 -19.89 -2.60
N GLU A 1048 -13.37 -18.60 -2.54
CA GLU A 1048 -11.99 -18.15 -2.63
C GLU A 1048 -11.15 -18.99 -1.66
N HIS A 1049 -10.32 -19.89 -2.20
CA HIS A 1049 -9.23 -20.48 -1.45
C HIS A 1049 -8.30 -19.35 -0.98
N GLN A 1050 -8.55 -18.83 0.21
CA GLN A 1050 -7.54 -18.15 1.00
C GLN A 1050 -6.32 -19.09 1.03
N PRO A 1051 -5.15 -18.67 0.52
CA PRO A 1051 -3.95 -19.46 0.71
C PRO A 1051 -3.75 -19.57 2.22
N SER A 1052 -3.72 -20.82 2.71
CA SER A 1052 -3.29 -21.12 4.07
C SER A 1052 -2.01 -20.33 4.33
N SER A 1053 -1.94 -19.66 5.49
CA SER A 1053 -0.88 -18.70 5.79
C SER A 1053 0.50 -19.31 5.54
N LYS A 1054 1.09 -19.02 4.38
CA LYS A 1054 2.49 -19.32 4.14
C LYS A 1054 3.26 -18.57 5.22
N LYS A 1055 4.08 -19.29 6.01
CA LYS A 1055 5.10 -18.64 6.84
C LYS A 1055 5.87 -17.71 5.90
N LYS A 1056 5.90 -16.41 6.23
CA LYS A 1056 6.59 -15.40 5.43
C LYS A 1056 8.09 -15.61 5.63
N TYR A 1057 8.70 -16.40 4.73
CA TYR A 1057 10.16 -16.52 4.66
C TYR A 1057 10.74 -15.15 4.27
N LEU A 1058 11.88 -14.78 4.86
CA LEU A 1058 12.52 -13.47 4.65
C LEU A 1058 13.30 -13.40 3.32
N SER A 1059 13.68 -14.54 2.74
CA SER A 1059 14.43 -14.65 1.49
C SER A 1059 13.90 -15.75 0.56
N GLU A 1060 13.90 -15.51 -0.75
CA GLU A 1060 13.54 -16.49 -1.80
C GLU A 1060 14.40 -17.77 -1.74
N PHE A 1061 15.66 -17.64 -1.33
CA PHE A 1061 16.56 -18.77 -1.13
C PHE A 1061 16.09 -19.67 0.03
N GLU A 1062 15.58 -19.08 1.12
CA GLU A 1062 15.03 -19.85 2.23
C GLU A 1062 13.70 -20.50 1.88
N GLU A 1063 12.84 -19.84 1.09
CA GLU A 1063 11.65 -20.50 0.54
C GLU A 1063 12.05 -21.69 -0.34
N ALA A 1064 13.10 -21.55 -1.17
CA ALA A 1064 13.62 -22.65 -1.98
C ALA A 1064 14.16 -23.82 -1.14
N ILE A 1065 14.82 -23.57 0.00
CA ILE A 1065 15.42 -24.59 0.87
C ILE A 1065 14.45 -25.18 1.90
N TYR A 1066 13.61 -24.37 2.54
CA TYR A 1066 12.75 -24.75 3.66
C TYR A 1066 11.25 -24.75 3.31
N GLY A 1067 10.83 -24.00 2.28
CA GLY A 1067 9.43 -23.86 1.88
C GLY A 1067 8.73 -25.15 1.40
N SER A 1068 9.48 -26.24 1.18
CA SER A 1068 8.91 -27.55 0.82
C SER A 1068 9.00 -28.63 1.90
N SER A 1069 9.51 -28.33 3.11
CA SER A 1069 9.49 -29.27 4.24
C SER A 1069 8.48 -28.91 5.34
N SER A 1070 7.87 -27.72 5.27
CA SER A 1070 7.03 -27.16 6.34
C SER A 1070 5.65 -27.82 6.52
N ASP A 1071 5.36 -28.96 5.90
CA ASP A 1071 4.11 -29.69 6.14
C ASP A 1071 4.19 -30.73 7.26
N ASP A 1072 5.38 -31.07 7.80
CA ASP A 1072 5.50 -32.20 8.75
C ASP A 1072 6.58 -32.02 9.87
N ASP A 1073 7.05 -30.80 10.16
CA ASP A 1073 8.19 -30.59 11.09
C ASP A 1073 7.84 -30.56 12.60
N ASP A 1074 6.67 -31.04 13.06
CA ASP A 1074 6.32 -31.15 14.50
C ASP A 1074 6.02 -32.60 14.93
N GLU A 1075 7.01 -33.51 14.81
CA GLU A 1075 7.08 -34.72 15.65
C GLU A 1075 8.55 -34.90 16.11
N ASP A 1076 8.82 -34.45 17.34
CA ASP A 1076 10.02 -34.82 18.08
C ASP A 1076 9.84 -36.19 18.74
N VAL A 1077 10.96 -36.91 18.76
CA VAL A 1077 11.10 -38.34 18.95
C VAL A 1077 11.15 -38.67 20.43
N ASP A 1078 10.25 -39.53 20.90
CA ASP A 1078 10.59 -40.49 21.95
C ASP A 1078 10.08 -41.88 21.50
N SER A 1079 11.03 -42.78 21.29
CA SER A 1079 10.81 -44.15 20.86
C SER A 1079 10.71 -45.04 22.08
N GLU A 1080 9.64 -45.82 22.20
CA GLU A 1080 9.74 -47.21 22.66
C GLU A 1080 8.51 -48.04 22.28
N ASN A 1081 8.79 -49.28 21.84
CA ASN A 1081 7.92 -50.42 21.62
C ASN A 1081 7.12 -50.52 20.31
N ALA A 1082 7.74 -51.22 19.36
CA ALA A 1082 7.06 -52.09 18.41
C ALA A 1082 6.43 -53.28 19.16
N ASP A 1083 5.14 -53.56 18.95
CA ASP A 1083 4.73 -54.84 18.35
C ASP A 1083 3.23 -54.91 17.99
N SER A 1084 2.95 -55.87 17.10
CA SER A 1084 1.66 -56.50 16.79
C SER A 1084 0.91 -56.07 15.51
N MET A 1085 0.97 -57.00 14.55
CA MET A 1085 0.07 -57.14 13.42
C MET A 1085 -1.35 -57.58 13.83
N SER A 1086 -2.35 -57.09 13.09
CA SER A 1086 -3.34 -57.88 12.32
C SER A 1086 -4.85 -57.59 12.54
N LYS A 1087 -5.54 -57.63 11.39
CA LYS A 1087 -6.96 -57.96 11.11
C LYS A 1087 -8.02 -56.85 10.96
N LYS A 1088 -8.37 -56.66 9.68
CA LYS A 1088 -9.70 -56.39 9.07
C LYS A 1088 -10.93 -56.59 9.99
N LYS A 1089 -11.88 -55.65 9.92
CA LYS A 1089 -13.26 -55.91 9.46
C LYS A 1089 -14.03 -54.64 9.07
N GLN A 1090 -14.93 -54.81 8.09
CA GLN A 1090 -15.77 -53.83 7.41
C GLN A 1090 -17.06 -53.47 8.18
N ASN A 1091 -17.61 -52.28 7.84
CA ASN A 1091 -19.02 -51.85 7.83
C ASN A 1091 -19.81 -51.86 9.18
N HIS A 1092 -20.53 -50.79 9.59
CA HIS A 1092 -21.54 -50.02 8.86
C HIS A 1092 -21.80 -48.62 9.51
N GLY A 1093 -22.09 -47.61 8.69
CA GLY A 1093 -23.13 -46.56 8.86
C GLY A 1093 -23.12 -45.55 10.04
N GLY A 1094 -22.99 -44.24 9.71
CA GLY A 1094 -23.73 -43.16 10.40
C GLY A 1094 -22.95 -42.17 11.26
N HIS A 1095 -22.52 -41.05 10.66
CA HIS A 1095 -22.22 -39.71 11.19
C HIS A 1095 -21.75 -39.53 12.67
N SER A 1096 -20.46 -39.21 12.85
CA SER A 1096 -20.04 -38.00 13.59
C SER A 1096 -18.57 -37.66 13.31
N ARG A 1097 -18.29 -36.39 13.05
CA ARG A 1097 -16.98 -35.82 12.74
C ARG A 1097 -16.21 -35.67 14.05
N ALA A 1098 -15.36 -36.63 14.39
CA ALA A 1098 -14.55 -36.59 15.61
C ALA A 1098 -13.28 -35.72 15.41
N GLN A 1099 -13.30 -34.54 16.03
CA GLN A 1099 -12.15 -33.69 16.31
C GLN A 1099 -11.08 -34.46 17.11
N LYS A 1100 -9.83 -34.44 16.65
CA LYS A 1100 -8.65 -34.79 17.47
C LYS A 1100 -8.66 -33.91 18.73
N ARG A 1101 -8.68 -34.52 19.93
CA ARG A 1101 -8.52 -33.82 21.21
C ARG A 1101 -7.03 -33.58 21.48
N GLU A 1102 -6.60 -32.33 21.45
CA GLU A 1102 -5.30 -31.89 21.98
C GLU A 1102 -5.36 -31.81 23.51
N THR A 1103 -4.34 -32.32 24.20
CA THR A 1103 -4.16 -32.19 25.65
C THR A 1103 -3.24 -31.01 25.95
N TYR A 1104 -3.59 -30.18 26.94
CA TYR A 1104 -2.89 -28.93 27.27
C TYR A 1104 -2.19 -29.06 28.63
N ILE A 1105 -0.91 -28.69 28.69
CA ILE A 1105 -0.11 -28.63 29.92
C ILE A 1105 -0.20 -27.21 30.49
N ILE A 1106 -0.69 -27.09 31.73
CA ILE A 1106 -0.81 -25.78 32.40
C ILE A 1106 0.56 -25.42 33.01
N GLY A 1107 1.31 -24.56 32.33
CA GLY A 1107 2.54 -23.94 32.85
C GLY A 1107 2.24 -22.79 33.82
N SER A 1108 2.93 -22.74 34.95
CA SER A 1108 3.02 -21.53 35.78
C SER A 1108 3.89 -20.48 35.07
N LYS A 1109 3.57 -19.20 35.24
CA LYS A 1109 4.18 -18.05 34.52
C LYS A 1109 5.64 -17.73 34.85
N ASP A 1110 6.32 -18.56 35.64
CA ASP A 1110 7.73 -18.40 35.96
C ASP A 1110 8.51 -19.57 35.33
N GLU A 1111 9.49 -19.21 34.50
CA GLU A 1111 10.35 -20.10 33.72
C GLU A 1111 11.19 -21.01 34.63
N ASP A 1112 10.70 -22.22 34.89
CA ASP A 1112 11.52 -23.40 35.18
C ASP A 1112 10.97 -24.58 34.36
N PRO A 1113 11.81 -25.42 33.73
CA PRO A 1113 11.36 -26.60 32.99
C PRO A 1113 10.58 -27.54 33.90
N VAL A 1114 9.41 -28.00 33.45
CA VAL A 1114 8.58 -28.96 34.20
C VAL A 1114 9.32 -30.29 34.27
N ASP A 1115 9.70 -30.72 35.48
CA ASP A 1115 10.30 -32.03 35.72
C ASP A 1115 9.23 -33.13 35.59
N PHE A 1116 9.33 -33.93 34.52
CA PHE A 1116 8.37 -35.00 34.21
C PHE A 1116 8.53 -36.26 35.07
N LEU A 1117 9.52 -36.30 35.95
CA LEU A 1117 9.71 -37.41 36.91
C LEU A 1117 8.94 -37.21 38.22
N ASP A 1118 8.40 -36.00 38.48
CA ASP A 1118 7.59 -35.75 39.67
C ASP A 1118 6.15 -36.30 39.50
N GLN A 1119 5.69 -37.12 40.45
CA GLN A 1119 4.35 -37.74 40.45
C GLN A 1119 3.20 -36.72 40.42
N LYS A 1120 3.48 -35.44 40.69
CA LYS A 1120 2.51 -34.33 40.61
C LYS A 1120 2.35 -33.72 39.21
N ALA A 1121 3.17 -34.09 38.22
CA ALA A 1121 3.08 -33.58 36.85
C ALA A 1121 1.78 -33.99 36.13
N LEU A 1122 1.28 -35.21 36.42
CA LEU A 1122 0.03 -35.74 35.84
C LEU A 1122 -1.22 -34.93 36.23
N ALA A 1123 -1.19 -34.22 37.36
CA ALA A 1123 -2.31 -33.39 37.81
C ALA A 1123 -2.43 -32.05 37.03
N ARG A 1124 -1.45 -31.71 36.18
CA ARG A 1124 -1.40 -30.44 35.41
C ARG A 1124 -1.81 -30.58 33.94
N MET A 1125 -2.32 -31.75 33.54
CA MET A 1125 -2.81 -32.03 32.19
C MET A 1125 -4.34 -31.85 32.12
N SER A 1126 -4.81 -30.94 31.27
CA SER A 1126 -6.25 -30.73 31.01
C SER A 1126 -6.60 -31.09 29.57
N SER A 1127 -7.74 -31.75 29.37
CA SER A 1127 -8.29 -32.10 28.05
C SER A 1127 -9.01 -30.94 27.34
N THR A 1128 -9.02 -29.76 27.96
CA THR A 1128 -9.76 -28.57 27.49
C THR A 1128 -8.82 -27.37 27.46
N LYS A 1129 -8.71 -26.71 26.30
CA LYS A 1129 -7.83 -25.56 26.04
C LYS A 1129 -8.14 -24.42 27.04
N PRO A 1130 -7.22 -24.07 27.96
CA PRO A 1130 -7.46 -22.94 28.84
C PRO A 1130 -7.28 -21.64 28.04
N THR A 1131 -8.33 -20.82 27.96
CA THR A 1131 -8.21 -19.43 27.51
C THR A 1131 -7.41 -18.65 28.56
N PRO A 1132 -6.48 -17.76 28.17
CA PRO A 1132 -5.75 -16.95 29.13
C PRO A 1132 -6.69 -15.86 29.67
N ALA A 1133 -7.53 -16.21 30.63
CA ALA A 1133 -8.21 -15.24 31.46
C ALA A 1133 -7.15 -14.62 32.40
N THR A 1134 -6.99 -13.31 32.30
CA THR A 1134 -6.31 -12.47 33.30
C THR A 1134 -7.05 -12.60 34.63
N MET A 1135 -6.70 -13.62 35.42
CA MET A 1135 -7.09 -13.69 36.82
C MET A 1135 -6.31 -12.65 37.60
N LYS A 1136 -6.90 -11.46 37.76
CA LYS A 1136 -6.71 -10.68 38.98
C LYS A 1136 -7.35 -11.48 40.11
N SER A 1137 -6.55 -11.90 41.08
CA SER A 1137 -7.03 -12.50 42.34
C SER A 1137 -8.04 -11.57 43.04
N ARG A 1138 -9.34 -11.90 42.94
CA ARG A 1138 -10.38 -11.44 43.89
C ARG A 1138 -10.74 -12.65 44.76
N GLN A 1139 -10.24 -12.70 45.99
CA GLN A 1139 -10.76 -13.59 47.02
C GLN A 1139 -12.12 -13.08 47.48
N ASN A 1140 -13.22 -13.70 47.04
CA ASN A 1140 -14.53 -13.55 47.67
C ASN A 1140 -14.90 -14.88 48.37
N LYS A 1141 -14.97 -14.83 49.70
CA LYS A 1141 -15.46 -15.92 50.57
C LYS A 1141 -16.95 -16.15 50.30
N ILE A 1142 -17.31 -17.35 49.85
CA ILE A 1142 -18.70 -17.84 49.84
C ILE A 1142 -19.15 -18.03 51.30
N LYS A 1143 -20.26 -17.40 51.69
CA LYS A 1143 -20.85 -17.57 53.02
C LYS A 1143 -21.54 -18.93 53.11
N MET A 1144 -21.20 -19.69 54.15
CA MET A 1144 -21.81 -20.97 54.54
C MET A 1144 -22.48 -20.78 55.90
N THR A 1145 -23.54 -21.54 56.20
CA THR A 1145 -24.05 -21.68 57.57
C THR A 1145 -23.26 -22.74 58.35
N GLU A 1146 -23.33 -22.74 59.68
CA GLU A 1146 -22.56 -23.65 60.56
C GLU A 1146 -22.78 -25.15 60.31
N SER A 1147 -23.80 -25.54 59.53
CA SER A 1147 -24.05 -26.92 59.11
C SER A 1147 -23.59 -27.25 57.69
N GLY A 1148 -22.77 -26.40 57.06
CA GLY A 1148 -22.06 -26.72 55.82
C GLY A 1148 -22.93 -26.88 54.56
N LYS A 1149 -24.12 -26.25 54.51
CA LYS A 1149 -24.92 -26.17 53.27
C LYS A 1149 -24.73 -24.80 52.60
N MET A 1150 -24.48 -24.84 51.29
CA MET A 1150 -24.26 -23.67 50.44
C MET A 1150 -25.61 -23.04 50.06
N LEU A 1151 -25.76 -21.71 50.22
CA LEU A 1151 -26.87 -20.96 49.63
C LEU A 1151 -26.53 -20.62 48.18
N VAL A 1152 -27.46 -20.90 47.27
CA VAL A 1152 -27.40 -20.55 45.84
C VAL A 1152 -28.62 -19.69 45.54
N ASP A 1153 -28.41 -18.47 45.05
CA ASP A 1153 -29.45 -17.68 44.37
C ASP A 1153 -29.26 -17.83 42.86
N ASP A 1154 -30.34 -18.17 42.16
CA ASP A 1154 -30.44 -18.26 40.70
C ASP A 1154 -30.65 -16.87 40.10
N GLU A 1155 -29.91 -16.51 39.04
CA GLU A 1155 -30.48 -15.87 37.83
C GLU A 1155 -29.46 -15.78 36.67
N GLU A 1156 -29.98 -16.10 35.48
CA GLU A 1156 -29.32 -16.13 34.17
C GLU A 1156 -29.13 -14.73 33.56
N THR A 1157 -28.07 -14.52 32.76
CA THR A 1157 -28.13 -14.19 31.31
C THR A 1157 -26.77 -13.70 30.80
N GLY A 1158 -26.34 -14.25 29.66
CA GLY A 1158 -25.06 -13.96 29.04
C GLY A 1158 -25.04 -12.67 28.22
N LYS A 1159 -24.01 -11.85 28.39
CA LYS A 1159 -23.59 -10.78 27.46
C LYS A 1159 -22.09 -10.89 27.16
N ARG A 1160 -21.76 -10.62 25.89
CA ARG A 1160 -20.40 -10.63 25.32
C ARG A 1160 -19.52 -9.59 26.01
N ALA A 1161 -18.26 -9.94 26.25
CA ALA A 1161 -17.26 -9.12 26.94
C ALA A 1161 -17.14 -7.70 26.35
N ILE A 1162 -17.59 -6.73 27.14
CA ILE A 1162 -17.28 -5.30 27.03
C ILE A 1162 -16.05 -5.04 27.93
N ASP A 1163 -15.22 -4.08 27.57
CA ASP A 1163 -14.05 -3.63 28.32
C ASP A 1163 -14.42 -3.39 29.81
N PRO A 1164 -13.73 -4.02 30.80
CA PRO A 1164 -14.08 -3.91 32.22
C PRO A 1164 -14.10 -2.48 32.75
N ASP A 1165 -13.37 -1.55 32.12
CA ASP A 1165 -13.42 -0.12 32.47
C ASP A 1165 -14.73 0.55 32.05
N SER A 1166 -15.38 0.08 30.98
CA SER A 1166 -16.65 0.62 30.49
C SER A 1166 -17.83 0.15 31.35
N GLU A 1167 -17.78 -1.08 31.87
CA GLU A 1167 -18.85 -1.66 32.71
C GLU A 1167 -18.85 -1.07 34.13
N ILE A 1168 -17.66 -0.74 34.67
CA ILE A 1168 -17.50 -0.01 35.93
C ILE A 1168 -17.98 1.44 35.78
N LEU A 1169 -17.71 2.09 34.64
CA LEU A 1169 -18.22 3.43 34.34
C LEU A 1169 -19.75 3.46 34.18
N GLU A 1170 -20.35 2.43 33.56
CA GLU A 1170 -21.80 2.32 33.34
C GLU A 1170 -22.56 2.03 34.65
N GLN A 1171 -22.02 1.18 35.53
CA GLN A 1171 -22.60 0.89 36.85
C GLN A 1171 -22.44 2.06 37.84
N LEU A 1172 -21.38 2.86 37.74
CA LEU A 1172 -21.18 4.07 38.56
C LEU A 1172 -21.93 5.29 38.00
N ALA A 1173 -22.26 5.32 36.69
CA ALA A 1173 -23.07 6.36 36.06
C ALA A 1173 -24.52 6.36 36.57
N ALA A 1174 -25.08 5.18 36.88
CA ALA A 1174 -26.42 5.07 37.46
C ALA A 1174 -26.55 5.69 38.87
N GLN A 1175 -25.43 5.91 39.57
CA GLN A 1175 -25.41 6.47 40.92
C GLN A 1175 -25.16 7.98 40.99
N ALA A 1176 -24.79 8.64 39.87
CA ALA A 1176 -24.34 10.03 39.86
C ALA A 1176 -25.30 11.00 39.14
N ALA A 1177 -26.59 10.65 39.02
CA ALA A 1177 -27.60 11.37 38.24
C ALA A 1177 -28.12 12.70 38.85
N GLU A 1178 -27.27 13.46 39.55
CA GLU A 1178 -27.61 14.81 40.00
C GLU A 1178 -26.54 15.82 39.54
N ALA A 1179 -26.93 16.63 38.54
CA ALA A 1179 -26.34 17.87 38.05
C ALA A 1179 -24.82 18.06 38.28
N ASN A 1180 -23.99 17.46 37.44
CA ASN A 1180 -22.54 17.66 37.49
C ASN A 1180 -21.86 17.49 36.10
N PRO A 1181 -20.63 18.00 35.90
CA PRO A 1181 -19.79 17.93 34.67
C PRO A 1181 -19.65 16.55 34.01
N ILE A 1182 -20.06 15.52 34.74
CA ILE A 1182 -19.89 14.10 34.47
C ILE A 1182 -20.68 13.71 33.21
N ASN A 1183 -21.87 14.28 32.98
CA ASN A 1183 -22.71 13.91 31.83
C ASN A 1183 -22.08 14.27 30.47
N ALA A 1184 -21.47 15.45 30.35
CA ALA A 1184 -20.85 15.87 29.08
C ALA A 1184 -19.60 15.06 28.72
N TYR A 1185 -18.84 14.61 29.73
CA TYR A 1185 -17.69 13.72 29.53
C TYR A 1185 -18.15 12.29 29.22
N LEU A 1186 -19.15 11.77 29.94
CA LEU A 1186 -19.72 10.44 29.67
C LEU A 1186 -20.33 10.36 28.26
N ASP A 1187 -21.02 11.41 27.82
CA ASP A 1187 -21.58 11.51 26.48
C ASP A 1187 -20.48 11.55 25.40
N ALA A 1188 -19.39 12.30 25.63
CA ALA A 1188 -18.22 12.33 24.74
C ALA A 1188 -17.48 10.97 24.67
N VAL A 1189 -17.44 10.21 25.76
CA VAL A 1189 -16.84 8.86 25.80
C VAL A 1189 -17.75 7.83 25.11
N GLN A 1190 -19.08 7.99 25.19
CA GLN A 1190 -20.04 7.13 24.50
C GLN A 1190 -20.05 7.36 22.98
N SER A 1191 -19.90 8.62 22.53
CA SER A 1191 -19.86 8.98 21.10
C SER A 1191 -18.47 8.98 20.47
N GLY A 1192 -17.39 8.83 21.26
CA GLY A 1192 -16.01 8.94 20.81
C GLY A 1192 -15.46 7.71 20.07
N PRO A 1193 -14.51 7.88 19.13
CA PRO A 1193 -13.86 6.78 18.41
C PRO A 1193 -12.99 5.92 19.35
N VAL A 1194 -13.07 4.60 19.18
CA VAL A 1194 -12.29 3.64 19.98
C VAL A 1194 -10.96 3.35 19.28
N ARG A 1195 -9.86 3.39 20.04
CA ARG A 1195 -8.51 3.09 19.51
C ARG A 1195 -8.36 1.59 19.26
N GLY A 1196 -8.09 1.23 18.00
CA GLY A 1196 -7.66 -0.13 17.66
C GLY A 1196 -6.18 -0.37 17.96
N GLN A 1197 -5.75 -1.63 17.86
CA GLN A 1197 -4.43 -2.16 18.26
C GLN A 1197 -3.20 -1.58 17.51
N ARG A 1198 -3.36 -0.50 16.73
CA ARG A 1198 -2.31 0.18 15.94
C ARG A 1198 -2.43 1.71 15.94
N ASN A 1199 -3.04 2.31 16.96
CA ASN A 1199 -3.33 3.77 16.99
C ASN A 1199 -4.20 4.28 15.82
N LYS A 1200 -4.81 3.39 15.02
CA LYS A 1200 -5.85 3.77 14.06
C LYS A 1200 -7.20 3.83 14.77
N LEU A 1201 -7.89 4.96 14.65
CA LEU A 1201 -9.22 5.21 15.21
C LEU A 1201 -10.26 4.41 14.41
N LYS A 1202 -11.14 3.67 15.11
CA LYS A 1202 -12.34 3.07 14.53
C LYS A 1202 -13.56 3.75 15.16
N PHE A 1203 -14.45 4.27 14.33
CA PHE A 1203 -15.74 4.81 14.77
C PHE A 1203 -16.69 3.66 15.10
N LYS A 1204 -17.42 3.79 16.21
CA LYS A 1204 -18.50 2.86 16.60
C LYS A 1204 -19.71 3.08 15.67
N ASN A 1205 -19.79 2.35 14.56
CA ASN A 1205 -21.07 2.18 13.85
C ASN A 1205 -21.89 1.10 14.58
N LYS A 1206 -22.71 1.50 15.55
CA LYS A 1206 -23.75 0.63 16.11
C LYS A 1206 -24.91 0.55 15.10
N ARG A 1207 -24.75 -0.39 14.17
CA ARG A 1207 -25.74 -1.07 13.28
C ARG A 1207 -27.05 -0.37 12.90
N ARG A 1208 -27.26 -0.25 11.58
CA ARG A 1208 -28.56 -0.13 10.90
C ARG A 1208 -29.01 -1.47 10.25
N ARG A 1209 -28.66 -2.63 10.83
CA ARG A 1209 -28.91 -3.95 10.19
C ARG A 1209 -29.62 -5.02 11.04
N ASP A 1210 -29.97 -4.75 12.30
CA ASP A 1210 -30.62 -5.78 13.15
C ASP A 1210 -32.07 -5.46 13.58
N ASP A 1211 -32.68 -4.34 13.16
CA ASP A 1211 -34.06 -3.98 13.56
C ASP A 1211 -35.16 -4.41 12.57
N PHE A 1212 -34.84 -5.11 11.48
CA PHE A 1212 -35.86 -5.55 10.50
C PHE A 1212 -36.34 -7.00 10.66
N GLU A 1213 -35.83 -7.77 11.64
CA GLU A 1213 -36.20 -9.18 11.82
C GLU A 1213 -37.04 -9.49 13.08
N GLU A 1214 -37.23 -8.54 14.00
CA GLU A 1214 -38.05 -8.76 15.22
C GLU A 1214 -39.51 -8.31 15.10
N GLU A 1215 -39.90 -7.55 14.08
CA GLU A 1215 -41.30 -7.10 13.89
C GLU A 1215 -42.18 -8.08 13.07
N MET A 1216 -41.64 -9.21 12.63
CA MET A 1216 -42.35 -10.23 11.81
C MET A 1216 -42.61 -11.56 12.52
N ARG A 1217 -42.63 -11.58 13.86
CA ARG A 1217 -42.94 -12.79 14.66
C ARG A 1217 -44.20 -12.72 15.53
N ASP A 1218 -44.97 -11.64 15.51
CA ASP A 1218 -46.20 -11.48 16.32
C ASP A 1218 -47.54 -11.51 15.57
N ILE A 1219 -47.55 -11.95 14.30
CA ILE A 1219 -48.81 -12.18 13.56
C ILE A 1219 -48.91 -13.65 13.18
N ARG A 1220 -49.34 -14.51 14.13
CA ARG A 1220 -50.04 -15.79 13.88
C ARG A 1220 -50.42 -16.48 15.20
N LYS A 1221 -51.55 -16.07 15.79
CA LYS A 1221 -52.40 -16.96 16.60
C LYS A 1221 -53.86 -16.84 16.15
N PRO A 1222 -54.60 -17.96 16.03
CA PRO A 1222 -55.89 -17.98 15.37
C PRO A 1222 -57.02 -17.55 16.33
N THR A 1223 -57.90 -16.70 15.82
CA THR A 1223 -59.17 -16.31 16.42
C THR A 1223 -60.14 -17.49 16.48
N ARG A 1224 -60.62 -17.83 17.69
CA ARG A 1224 -61.81 -18.66 17.90
C ARG A 1224 -62.96 -17.76 18.39
N ARG A 1225 -64.05 -17.80 17.62
CA ARG A 1225 -65.34 -17.10 17.77
C ARG A 1225 -66.09 -17.38 19.08
N ALA A 1226 -66.84 -16.38 19.54
CA ALA A 1226 -68.25 -16.38 20.04
C ALA A 1226 -68.41 -15.21 21.04
N LYS A 1227 -69.49 -14.42 21.10
CA LYS A 1227 -70.84 -14.44 20.55
C LYS A 1227 -71.45 -13.04 20.80
N PHE A 1228 -72.38 -12.65 19.92
CA PHE A 1228 -73.20 -11.43 19.85
C PHE A 1228 -72.54 -10.20 19.22
#